data_AF-A0A9W4HKF3-F1
#
_entry.id   AF-A0A9W4HKF3-F1
#
_cell.length_a   1.000
_cell.length_b   1.000
_cell.length_c   1.000
_cell.angle_alpha   90.00
_cell.angle_beta   90.00
_cell.angle_gamma   90.00
#
_symmetry.space_group_name_H-M   'P 1'
#
loop_
_entity.id
_entity.type
_entity.pdbx_description
1 polymer ?
#
loop_
_entity_poly.entity_id
_entity_poly.type
_entity_poly.pdbx_seq_one_letter_code
_entity_poly.pdbx_strand_id
1 'polypeptide(L)'
;MADSEVYDGAVGIDLGTTYSCVANYEGTNVEIIANDQGSYTTPSFVSFTDKERLIGDAAKNQAAMNPANTVFDIKRLIGRRFEDPIVKKDVESWPFKVIDQGGNPVVQVEYLNETKTFSPQEISSMVLMKMKEVAEIKLGKKVEKAVITVPAYFNDNQRQATKDAGAIAGLNVLRIINEPTAAAIAYGLGAGKSEKERNVLIYDLGGGTFDVSLLNIQGGVFTVKATAGDTHLGGQDFDTNLLEHFKKEFQRKTGKDLSGDARALRRLRTACERAKRTLSNATQTTVEIDSLFDGEDLNSSITRARFEDLNAKAFSGTLDPVQQVLKDSGIPKNKVDEIVLVGGSTRIPRIQKLLSDFFDGKKLEKSINPDEAVAYGAAVQAGILSGKATSAETADLLLLDVVPLSLGVAMEGNIFAPVVNRGQTVPTIKKRTFTTVVDNQSTVQFPVYQGERTNCADNTSLGEFTLAPLPPMRAGEAALECVFEVDVNGILKVTATEKTSGRTANITISNAVGKLSSAEIDQMVDDAAKFKTSDEAFTKRFESRQQLESYISRVEEIVSDPGMSMKLKRGNKERIESALSDAMAQLEVEDSTPEDLKKKELALKRLITKAMATRLPSELSIASQLSMPTTSTMQRIITQSIRSSCPRLVCPQGTQVFRSSCLLPRPQRGVPLNVREFANSPTLYKKTDKAKKISASASEPEESSNVPSEDPFDLSQLHNGIATAVARLKDDLSKLRAGGRFNTAILESLRVQLSKDSKDSVKLGDLAQVVPKGGRMVTLLAAEEDHLKPLTSAIVSSNLSLTPQPDPHNALQLNIPIPPPTKESRDKNVQAAKQAFEKAGSVVRDSRGAMHKRLQDMQKKKLARPDDVRKAHDQMEKVTEQGQKEVKDAFEGAKKTLEQS
;
A
#
# COMPACT_ATOMS: atom_id res chain seq x y z
N MET A 1 25.72 -8.74 -7.16
CA MET A 1 24.35 -8.23 -7.32
C MET A 1 23.96 -7.65 -5.98
N ALA A 2 23.53 -6.39 -5.94
CA ALA A 2 22.84 -5.89 -4.77
C ALA A 2 21.37 -6.35 -4.83
N ASP A 3 20.81 -6.71 -3.69
CA ASP A 3 19.37 -6.91 -3.57
C ASP A 3 18.65 -5.58 -3.82
N SER A 4 17.46 -5.63 -4.44
CA SER A 4 16.59 -4.45 -4.53
C SER A 4 16.13 -4.07 -3.14
N GLU A 5 16.40 -2.83 -2.70
CA GLU A 5 15.86 -2.25 -1.46
C GLU A 5 14.33 -2.07 -1.54
N VAL A 6 13.77 -2.04 -2.76
CA VAL A 6 12.32 -2.00 -3.00
C VAL A 6 11.77 -3.41 -3.18
N TYR A 7 10.65 -3.69 -2.50
CA TYR A 7 9.87 -4.91 -2.65
C TYR A 7 9.18 -4.94 -4.03
N ASP A 8 9.42 -6.03 -4.78
CA ASP A 8 8.93 -6.17 -6.15
C ASP A 8 7.45 -6.56 -6.24
N GLY A 9 6.87 -7.10 -5.16
CA GLY A 9 5.46 -7.46 -5.06
C GLY A 9 4.54 -6.28 -4.73
N ALA A 10 3.38 -6.59 -4.11
CA ALA A 10 2.44 -5.63 -3.55
C ALA A 10 1.78 -6.21 -2.29
N VAL A 11 1.32 -5.36 -1.37
CA VAL A 11 0.63 -5.76 -0.13
C VAL A 11 -0.88 -5.62 -0.25
N GLY A 12 -1.64 -6.42 0.51
CA GLY A 12 -3.06 -6.20 0.77
C GLY A 12 -3.25 -5.41 2.05
N ILE A 13 -3.98 -4.30 2.00
CA ILE A 13 -4.32 -3.50 3.18
C ILE A 13 -5.84 -3.44 3.32
N ASP A 14 -6.35 -3.94 4.44
CA ASP A 14 -7.68 -3.61 4.92
C ASP A 14 -7.65 -2.29 5.68
N LEU A 15 -8.34 -1.27 5.17
CA LEU A 15 -8.48 0.04 5.78
C LEU A 15 -9.85 0.15 6.46
N GLY A 16 -10.08 -0.57 7.56
CA GLY A 16 -11.36 -0.56 8.28
C GLY A 16 -11.62 0.73 9.09
N THR A 17 -12.89 0.97 9.46
CA THR A 17 -13.30 2.21 10.18
C THR A 17 -12.65 2.38 11.55
N THR A 18 -12.48 1.27 12.28
CA THR A 18 -12.01 1.27 13.69
C THR A 18 -10.66 0.56 13.85
N TYR A 19 -10.35 -0.38 12.94
CA TYR A 19 -9.11 -1.15 12.88
C TYR A 19 -8.74 -1.35 11.40
N SER A 20 -7.44 -1.36 11.13
CA SER A 20 -6.83 -1.71 9.84
C SER A 20 -5.93 -2.94 10.00
N CYS A 21 -5.78 -3.71 8.92
CA CYS A 21 -5.00 -4.94 8.90
C CYS A 21 -4.17 -4.99 7.61
N VAL A 22 -2.94 -5.51 7.67
CA VAL A 22 -2.05 -5.60 6.50
C VAL A 22 -1.51 -7.02 6.33
N ALA A 23 -1.50 -7.49 5.09
CA ALA A 23 -1.13 -8.85 4.73
C ALA A 23 -0.31 -8.88 3.43
N ASN A 24 0.49 -9.93 3.27
CA ASN A 24 1.40 -10.15 2.14
C ASN A 24 1.23 -11.56 1.58
N TYR A 25 1.50 -11.75 0.28
CA TYR A 25 1.40 -13.05 -0.39
C TYR A 25 2.80 -13.60 -0.73
N GLU A 26 3.24 -14.64 -0.02
CA GLU A 26 4.56 -15.26 -0.14
C GLU A 26 4.60 -16.44 -1.13
N GLY A 27 4.13 -16.21 -2.36
CA GLY A 27 4.21 -17.15 -3.48
C GLY A 27 3.24 -18.34 -3.40
N THR A 28 2.96 -18.84 -2.21
CA THR A 28 2.05 -19.98 -1.93
C THR A 28 1.04 -19.71 -0.82
N ASN A 29 1.41 -18.94 0.21
CA ASN A 29 0.56 -18.61 1.35
C ASN A 29 0.40 -17.09 1.49
N VAL A 30 -0.70 -16.67 2.12
CA VAL A 30 -0.83 -15.32 2.69
C VAL A 30 -0.29 -15.33 4.12
N GLU A 31 0.43 -14.28 4.50
CA GLU A 31 0.77 -13.97 5.88
C GLU A 31 0.09 -12.66 6.31
N ILE A 32 -0.63 -12.69 7.43
CA ILE A 32 -1.12 -11.49 8.12
C ILE A 32 0.03 -10.93 8.98
N ILE A 33 0.34 -9.64 8.85
CA ILE A 33 1.52 -9.05 9.47
C ILE A 33 1.13 -8.37 10.79
N ALA A 34 1.76 -8.80 11.87
CA ALA A 34 1.61 -8.16 13.18
C ALA A 34 2.36 -6.81 13.23
N ASN A 35 1.76 -5.83 13.92
CA ASN A 35 2.35 -4.52 14.15
C ASN A 35 3.48 -4.56 15.21
N ASP A 36 4.04 -3.40 15.50
CA ASP A 36 5.09 -3.17 16.50
C ASP A 36 4.68 -3.48 17.96
N GLN A 37 3.38 -3.65 18.24
CA GLN A 37 2.85 -4.15 19.51
C GLN A 37 2.51 -5.66 19.47
N GLY A 38 2.78 -6.35 18.35
CA GLY A 38 2.45 -7.75 18.15
C GLY A 38 0.99 -8.04 17.79
N SER A 39 0.20 -7.01 17.45
CA SER A 39 -1.21 -7.16 17.04
C SER A 39 -1.36 -7.25 15.52
N TYR A 40 -2.12 -8.23 15.03
CA TYR A 40 -2.47 -8.35 13.59
C TYR A 40 -3.43 -7.27 13.09
N THR A 41 -4.07 -6.52 14.00
CA THR A 41 -4.93 -5.37 13.67
C THR A 41 -4.46 -4.13 14.43
N THR A 42 -4.39 -2.99 13.76
CA THR A 42 -3.97 -1.70 14.33
C THR A 42 -5.16 -0.75 14.34
N PRO A 43 -5.47 -0.03 15.44
CA PRO A 43 -6.57 0.93 15.47
C PRO A 43 -6.48 2.00 14.38
N SER A 44 -7.60 2.35 13.76
CA SER A 44 -7.72 3.42 12.77
C SER A 44 -7.78 4.81 13.45
N PHE A 45 -6.77 5.09 14.26
CA PHE A 45 -6.64 6.27 15.12
C PHE A 45 -5.37 7.04 14.76
N VAL A 46 -5.47 8.37 14.70
CA VAL A 46 -4.35 9.31 14.52
C VAL A 46 -4.46 10.38 15.59
N SER A 47 -3.39 10.69 16.33
CA SER A 47 -3.39 11.74 17.34
C SER A 47 -2.21 12.68 17.17
N PHE A 48 -2.51 13.97 17.18
CA PHE A 48 -1.53 15.05 17.04
C PHE A 48 -1.12 15.60 18.41
N THR A 49 0.13 16.04 18.51
CA THR A 49 0.71 16.62 19.74
C THR A 49 1.53 17.87 19.42
N ASP A 50 2.15 18.47 20.43
CA ASP A 50 3.14 19.54 20.31
C ASP A 50 4.46 19.07 19.65
N LYS A 51 4.74 17.76 19.60
CA LYS A 51 6.05 17.20 19.23
C LYS A 51 6.02 16.17 18.08
N GLU A 52 5.00 15.31 18.03
CA GLU A 52 4.92 14.18 17.07
C GLU A 52 3.47 13.81 16.67
N ARG A 53 3.33 12.90 15.70
CA ARG A 53 2.05 12.23 15.37
C ARG A 53 2.05 10.78 15.85
N LEU A 54 1.12 10.43 16.73
CA LEU A 54 0.88 9.02 17.08
C LEU A 54 -0.16 8.42 16.15
N ILE A 55 0.05 7.16 15.74
CA ILE A 55 -0.86 6.40 14.87
C ILE A 55 -1.06 5.00 15.47
N GLY A 56 -2.28 4.47 15.40
CA GLY A 56 -2.58 3.13 15.91
C GLY A 56 -2.81 3.08 17.41
N ASP A 57 -2.29 2.04 18.07
CA ASP A 57 -2.51 1.79 19.50
C ASP A 57 -2.02 2.95 20.38
N ALA A 58 -0.90 3.59 20.01
CA ALA A 58 -0.38 4.77 20.70
C ALA A 58 -1.40 5.95 20.69
N ALA A 59 -2.09 6.17 19.57
CA ALA A 59 -3.15 7.18 19.47
C ALA A 59 -4.42 6.75 20.24
N LYS A 60 -4.85 5.49 20.12
CA LYS A 60 -6.02 4.97 20.85
C LYS A 60 -5.82 5.04 22.38
N ASN A 61 -4.60 4.84 22.87
CA ASN A 61 -4.26 4.91 24.29
C ASN A 61 -4.32 6.34 24.84
N GLN A 62 -3.80 7.35 24.13
CA GLN A 62 -3.85 8.75 24.59
C GLN A 62 -5.22 9.44 24.40
N ALA A 63 -6.17 8.81 23.69
CA ALA A 63 -7.44 9.43 23.28
C ALA A 63 -8.27 10.07 24.42
N ALA A 64 -8.17 9.56 25.65
CA ALA A 64 -8.86 10.11 26.82
C ALA A 64 -8.11 11.27 27.52
N MET A 65 -6.86 11.52 27.15
CA MET A 65 -6.05 12.66 27.62
C MET A 65 -6.03 13.80 26.60
N ASN A 66 -6.07 13.48 25.30
CA ASN A 66 -6.00 14.42 24.19
C ASN A 66 -7.22 14.33 23.24
N PRO A 67 -8.47 14.36 23.74
CA PRO A 67 -9.65 14.00 22.96
C PRO A 67 -9.92 14.93 21.77
N ALA A 68 -9.48 16.19 21.82
CA ALA A 68 -9.68 17.17 20.75
C ALA A 68 -8.76 16.93 19.54
N ASN A 69 -7.57 16.34 19.73
CA ASN A 69 -6.58 16.12 18.68
C ASN A 69 -6.38 14.64 18.34
N THR A 70 -7.13 13.72 18.96
CA THR A 70 -7.20 12.31 18.55
C THR A 70 -8.37 12.07 17.60
N VAL A 71 -8.05 11.90 16.32
CA VAL A 71 -8.98 11.63 15.22
C VAL A 71 -9.20 10.12 15.07
N PHE A 72 -10.45 9.70 14.86
CA PHE A 72 -10.87 8.31 14.65
C PHE A 72 -12.16 8.27 13.82
N ASP A 73 -12.61 7.07 13.42
CA ASP A 73 -13.78 6.82 12.56
C ASP A 73 -13.77 7.56 11.20
N ILE A 74 -12.62 8.09 10.74
CA ILE A 74 -12.52 8.97 9.56
C ILE A 74 -13.07 8.37 8.26
N LYS A 75 -13.15 7.03 8.16
CA LYS A 75 -13.79 6.31 7.06
C LYS A 75 -15.30 6.60 6.93
N ARG A 76 -15.94 7.13 7.97
CA ARG A 76 -17.31 7.68 7.90
C ARG A 76 -17.38 9.08 7.29
N LEU A 77 -16.28 9.83 7.26
CA LEU A 77 -16.19 11.21 6.75
C LEU A 77 -15.63 11.28 5.31
N ILE A 78 -14.76 10.33 4.94
CA ILE A 78 -14.11 10.29 3.62
C ILE A 78 -15.13 10.24 2.47
N GLY A 79 -14.93 11.11 1.47
CA GLY A 79 -15.79 11.22 0.27
C GLY A 79 -17.21 11.77 0.49
N ARG A 80 -17.54 12.30 1.67
CA ARG A 80 -18.84 12.92 2.00
C ARG A 80 -18.78 14.45 1.97
N ARG A 81 -19.94 15.12 1.86
CA ARG A 81 -20.04 16.60 1.97
C ARG A 81 -20.20 17.02 3.43
N PHE A 82 -19.76 18.24 3.79
CA PHE A 82 -19.98 18.77 5.14
C PHE A 82 -21.47 19.04 5.45
N GLU A 83 -22.28 19.23 4.41
CA GLU A 83 -23.74 19.39 4.50
C GLU A 83 -24.54 18.06 4.42
N ASP A 84 -23.88 16.90 4.31
CA ASP A 84 -24.58 15.62 4.39
C ASP A 84 -25.20 15.46 5.80
N PRO A 85 -26.52 15.19 5.95
CA PRO A 85 -27.17 15.13 7.27
C PRO A 85 -26.55 14.10 8.23
N ILE A 86 -25.96 13.05 7.65
CA ILE A 86 -25.19 12.02 8.35
C ILE A 86 -23.88 12.59 8.93
N VAL A 87 -23.16 13.42 8.17
CA VAL A 87 -21.93 14.08 8.64
C VAL A 87 -22.23 15.08 9.74
N LYS A 88 -23.29 15.89 9.63
CA LYS A 88 -23.72 16.80 10.70
C LYS A 88 -23.91 16.07 12.04
N LYS A 89 -24.68 14.97 12.01
CA LYS A 89 -24.96 14.14 13.18
C LYS A 89 -23.70 13.49 13.78
N ASP A 90 -22.77 13.04 12.95
CA ASP A 90 -21.51 12.47 13.44
C ASP A 90 -20.61 13.54 14.09
N VAL A 91 -20.54 14.74 13.49
CA VAL A 91 -19.78 15.90 14.02
C VAL A 91 -20.32 16.39 15.37
N GLU A 92 -21.63 16.30 15.63
CA GLU A 92 -22.21 16.53 16.98
C GLU A 92 -21.73 15.52 18.03
N SER A 93 -21.16 14.37 17.62
CA SER A 93 -20.80 13.26 18.50
C SER A 93 -19.28 13.03 18.66
N TRP A 94 -18.47 13.68 17.83
CA TRP A 94 -17.01 13.58 17.84
C TRP A 94 -16.36 14.63 18.76
N PRO A 95 -15.27 14.29 19.46
CA PRO A 95 -14.55 15.22 20.33
C PRO A 95 -13.55 16.11 19.58
N PHE A 96 -13.15 15.72 18.37
CA PHE A 96 -12.29 16.49 17.48
C PHE A 96 -13.12 17.40 16.58
N LYS A 97 -12.57 18.54 16.19
CA LYS A 97 -13.30 19.57 15.42
C LYS A 97 -13.30 19.23 13.93
N VAL A 98 -14.47 19.34 13.29
CA VAL A 98 -14.62 19.28 11.83
C VAL A 98 -15.21 20.62 11.37
N ILE A 99 -14.70 21.16 10.26
CA ILE A 99 -15.15 22.42 9.66
C ILE A 99 -15.45 22.24 8.18
N ASP A 100 -16.20 23.19 7.61
CA ASP A 100 -16.40 23.29 6.16
C ASP A 100 -15.18 23.93 5.49
N GLN A 101 -14.70 23.32 4.41
CA GLN A 101 -13.77 23.93 3.46
C GLN A 101 -14.29 23.71 2.03
N GLY A 102 -15.13 24.64 1.57
CA GLY A 102 -15.68 24.63 0.19
C GLY A 102 -16.70 23.53 -0.08
N GLY A 103 -17.48 23.12 0.93
CA GLY A 103 -18.41 21.99 0.89
C GLY A 103 -17.80 20.66 1.31
N ASN A 104 -16.47 20.58 1.48
CA ASN A 104 -15.76 19.39 1.95
C ASN A 104 -15.55 19.47 3.48
N PRO A 105 -15.79 18.37 4.23
CA PRO A 105 -15.48 18.32 5.65
C PRO A 105 -13.98 18.12 5.85
N VAL A 106 -13.32 19.01 6.61
CA VAL A 106 -11.91 18.86 7.01
C VAL A 106 -11.77 18.88 8.53
N VAL A 107 -10.82 18.09 9.04
CA VAL A 107 -10.57 17.96 10.48
C VAL A 107 -9.58 19.03 10.93
N GLN A 108 -9.90 19.76 11.99
CA GLN A 108 -9.04 20.79 12.58
C GLN A 108 -8.48 20.32 13.92
N VAL A 109 -7.14 20.40 14.06
CA VAL A 109 -6.37 19.94 15.23
C VAL A 109 -5.23 20.91 15.53
N GLU A 110 -4.73 20.90 16.76
CA GLU A 110 -3.45 21.51 17.11
C GLU A 110 -2.31 20.50 16.88
N TYR A 111 -1.30 20.88 16.09
CA TYR A 111 -0.14 20.05 15.79
C TYR A 111 1.12 20.91 15.65
N LEU A 112 2.20 20.55 16.36
CA LEU A 112 3.44 21.35 16.43
C LEU A 112 3.22 22.78 16.96
N ASN A 113 2.23 22.97 17.85
CA ASN A 113 1.77 24.26 18.39
C ASN A 113 1.14 25.21 17.34
N GLU A 114 0.66 24.67 16.22
CA GLU A 114 -0.08 25.39 15.19
C GLU A 114 -1.44 24.71 14.94
N THR A 115 -2.51 25.51 14.76
CA THR A 115 -3.80 25.00 14.28
C THR A 115 -3.66 24.55 12.82
N LYS A 116 -3.87 23.25 12.55
CA LYS A 116 -3.80 22.67 11.19
C LYS A 116 -5.12 22.02 10.79
N THR A 117 -5.34 21.97 9.48
CA THR A 117 -6.52 21.36 8.84
C THR A 117 -6.07 20.22 7.95
N PHE A 118 -6.69 19.05 8.10
CA PHE A 118 -6.40 17.86 7.30
C PHE A 118 -7.68 17.33 6.66
N SER A 119 -7.59 16.96 5.38
CA SER A 119 -8.65 16.22 4.69
C SER A 119 -8.81 14.80 5.26
N PRO A 120 -9.99 14.18 5.10
CA PRO A 120 -10.18 12.76 5.42
C PRO A 120 -9.20 11.84 4.68
N GLN A 121 -8.75 12.23 3.48
CA GLN A 121 -7.75 11.53 2.68
C GLN A 121 -6.37 11.54 3.36
N GLU A 122 -5.93 12.67 3.91
CA GLU A 122 -4.65 12.78 4.63
C GLU A 122 -4.65 12.01 5.95
N ILE A 123 -5.72 12.11 6.75
CA ILE A 123 -5.82 11.30 7.99
C ILE A 123 -5.83 9.80 7.66
N SER A 124 -6.50 9.40 6.57
CA SER A 124 -6.49 8.02 6.09
C SER A 124 -5.13 7.59 5.54
N SER A 125 -4.40 8.49 4.87
CA SER A 125 -3.05 8.21 4.37
C SER A 125 -2.05 7.99 5.51
N MET A 126 -2.23 8.65 6.66
CA MET A 126 -1.42 8.38 7.87
C MET A 126 -1.63 6.95 8.38
N VAL A 127 -2.88 6.45 8.42
CA VAL A 127 -3.16 5.05 8.77
C VAL A 127 -2.55 4.09 7.73
N LEU A 128 -2.66 4.39 6.44
CA LEU A 128 -2.04 3.61 5.36
C LEU A 128 -0.51 3.62 5.40
N MET A 129 0.12 4.74 5.80
CA MET A 129 1.58 4.82 6.02
C MET A 129 2.01 3.90 7.17
N LYS A 130 1.28 3.85 8.29
CA LYS A 130 1.59 2.89 9.38
C LYS A 130 1.44 1.44 8.93
N MET A 131 0.45 1.12 8.09
CA MET A 131 0.27 -0.23 7.52
C MET A 131 1.40 -0.61 6.56
N LYS A 132 1.83 0.34 5.72
CA LYS A 132 3.02 0.22 4.87
C LYS A 132 4.29 0.00 5.70
N GLU A 133 4.53 0.79 6.74
CA GLU A 133 5.71 0.67 7.61
C GLU A 133 5.77 -0.68 8.34
N VAL A 134 4.64 -1.18 8.84
CA VAL A 134 4.54 -2.53 9.42
C VAL A 134 4.95 -3.60 8.40
N ALA A 135 4.53 -3.48 7.14
CA ALA A 135 4.97 -4.38 6.08
C ALA A 135 6.44 -4.18 5.67
N GLU A 136 6.95 -2.94 5.62
CA GLU A 136 8.35 -2.62 5.29
C GLU A 136 9.32 -3.20 6.32
N ILE A 137 9.00 -3.09 7.62
CA ILE A 137 9.75 -3.69 8.73
C ILE A 137 9.77 -5.22 8.60
N LYS A 138 8.61 -5.84 8.33
CA LYS A 138 8.46 -7.29 8.18
C LYS A 138 9.23 -7.84 6.97
N LEU A 139 9.18 -7.14 5.84
CA LEU A 139 9.78 -7.57 4.57
C LEU A 139 11.26 -7.17 4.43
N GLY A 140 11.74 -6.25 5.27
CA GLY A 140 13.09 -5.68 5.18
C GLY A 140 13.34 -4.86 3.90
N LYS A 141 12.27 -4.38 3.25
CA LYS A 141 12.28 -3.71 1.94
C LYS A 141 11.15 -2.69 1.84
N LYS A 142 11.40 -1.58 1.13
CA LYS A 142 10.43 -0.51 0.87
C LYS A 142 9.23 -1.02 0.06
N VAL A 143 8.02 -0.63 0.43
CA VAL A 143 6.76 -1.09 -0.19
C VAL A 143 6.10 0.07 -0.94
N GLU A 144 5.98 -0.05 -2.25
CA GLU A 144 5.49 1.02 -3.14
C GLU A 144 4.18 0.66 -3.87
N LYS A 145 3.60 -0.51 -3.61
CA LYS A 145 2.39 -1.01 -4.29
C LYS A 145 1.44 -1.66 -3.30
N ALA A 146 0.14 -1.40 -3.43
CA ALA A 146 -0.88 -2.00 -2.60
C ALA A 146 -2.18 -2.32 -3.36
N VAL A 147 -2.97 -3.23 -2.79
CA VAL A 147 -4.42 -3.33 -3.01
C VAL A 147 -5.09 -2.88 -1.72
N ILE A 148 -6.04 -1.95 -1.81
CA ILE A 148 -6.71 -1.33 -0.67
C ILE A 148 -8.20 -1.65 -0.71
N THR A 149 -8.79 -1.92 0.46
CA THR A 149 -10.22 -2.29 0.57
C THR A 149 -11.13 -1.07 0.68
N VAL A 150 -12.38 -1.25 0.21
CA VAL A 150 -13.51 -0.35 0.47
C VAL A 150 -14.79 -1.16 0.71
N PRO A 151 -15.78 -0.61 1.43
CA PRO A 151 -17.09 -1.23 1.54
C PRO A 151 -17.70 -1.41 0.15
N ALA A 152 -18.40 -2.51 -0.10
CA ALA A 152 -19.03 -2.77 -1.39
C ALA A 152 -20.00 -1.64 -1.76
N TYR A 153 -20.74 -1.11 -0.79
CA TYR A 153 -21.68 0.01 -0.98
C TYR A 153 -21.05 1.42 -1.00
N PHE A 154 -19.71 1.57 -1.04
CA PHE A 154 -19.07 2.88 -1.25
C PHE A 154 -19.40 3.47 -2.62
N ASN A 155 -19.73 4.76 -2.62
CA ASN A 155 -20.00 5.55 -3.83
C ASN A 155 -18.69 5.98 -4.54
N ASP A 156 -18.80 6.53 -5.74
CA ASP A 156 -17.67 6.97 -6.58
C ASP A 156 -16.73 7.98 -5.89
N ASN A 157 -17.28 8.97 -5.18
CA ASN A 157 -16.50 9.97 -4.44
C ASN A 157 -15.67 9.31 -3.31
N GLN A 158 -16.25 8.34 -2.61
CA GLN A 158 -15.57 7.61 -1.53
C GLN A 158 -14.48 6.66 -2.06
N ARG A 159 -14.73 6.00 -3.20
CA ARG A 159 -13.76 5.15 -3.90
C ARG A 159 -12.55 5.96 -4.38
N GLN A 160 -12.78 7.11 -5.00
CA GLN A 160 -11.71 8.02 -5.42
C GLN A 160 -10.94 8.56 -4.21
N ALA A 161 -11.61 9.06 -3.18
CA ALA A 161 -10.95 9.60 -1.99
C ALA A 161 -10.08 8.55 -1.25
N THR A 162 -10.50 7.28 -1.21
CA THR A 162 -9.68 6.19 -0.63
C THR A 162 -8.46 5.85 -1.51
N LYS A 163 -8.60 5.94 -2.84
CA LYS A 163 -7.50 5.77 -3.79
C LYS A 163 -6.49 6.91 -3.69
N ASP A 164 -6.97 8.15 -3.51
CA ASP A 164 -6.14 9.34 -3.29
C ASP A 164 -5.39 9.25 -1.95
N ALA A 165 -6.03 8.78 -0.87
CA ALA A 165 -5.35 8.49 0.40
C ALA A 165 -4.19 7.47 0.25
N GLY A 166 -4.35 6.47 -0.63
CA GLY A 166 -3.27 5.56 -1.00
C GLY A 166 -2.11 6.24 -1.74
N ALA A 167 -2.42 7.13 -2.68
CA ALA A 167 -1.42 7.93 -3.39
C ALA A 167 -0.63 8.83 -2.41
N ILE A 168 -1.32 9.52 -1.48
CA ILE A 168 -0.70 10.38 -0.45
C ILE A 168 0.22 9.56 0.49
N ALA A 169 -0.11 8.30 0.78
CA ALA A 169 0.76 7.38 1.54
C ALA A 169 2.00 6.89 0.75
N GLY A 170 2.18 7.33 -0.49
CA GLY A 170 3.21 6.87 -1.41
C GLY A 170 3.03 5.40 -1.78
N LEU A 171 1.79 4.97 -2.05
CA LEU A 171 1.44 3.64 -2.56
C LEU A 171 0.80 3.75 -3.94
N ASN A 172 1.34 3.01 -4.91
CA ASN A 172 0.66 2.74 -6.17
C ASN A 172 -0.49 1.76 -5.91
N VAL A 173 -1.72 2.26 -5.90
CA VAL A 173 -2.94 1.47 -5.67
C VAL A 173 -3.29 0.68 -6.93
N LEU A 174 -2.85 -0.57 -6.99
CA LEU A 174 -3.06 -1.47 -8.14
C LEU A 174 -4.54 -1.86 -8.32
N ARG A 175 -5.30 -1.86 -7.22
CA ARG A 175 -6.73 -2.15 -7.19
C ARG A 175 -7.36 -1.58 -5.91
N ILE A 176 -8.55 -0.99 -6.06
CA ILE A 176 -9.54 -0.90 -4.98
C ILE A 176 -10.41 -2.16 -5.05
N ILE A 177 -10.51 -2.91 -3.95
CA ILE A 177 -11.30 -4.14 -3.86
C ILE A 177 -12.43 -4.00 -2.83
N ASN A 178 -13.61 -4.57 -3.13
CA ASN A 178 -14.74 -4.56 -2.20
C ASN A 178 -14.48 -5.51 -1.01
N GLU A 179 -14.77 -5.06 0.21
CA GLU A 179 -14.57 -5.79 1.48
C GLU A 179 -15.15 -7.23 1.47
N PRO A 180 -16.45 -7.44 1.21
CA PRO A 180 -17.01 -8.79 1.14
C PRO A 180 -16.46 -9.61 -0.03
N THR A 181 -16.02 -8.97 -1.12
CA THR A 181 -15.38 -9.65 -2.26
C THR A 181 -14.00 -10.18 -1.88
N ALA A 182 -13.21 -9.42 -1.12
CA ALA A 182 -11.94 -9.88 -0.57
C ALA A 182 -12.15 -11.04 0.42
N ALA A 183 -13.13 -10.92 1.33
CA ALA A 183 -13.47 -12.02 2.24
C ALA A 183 -13.97 -13.28 1.51
N ALA A 184 -14.68 -13.15 0.39
CA ALA A 184 -15.05 -14.28 -0.46
C ALA A 184 -13.83 -15.00 -1.07
N ILE A 185 -12.80 -14.26 -1.50
CA ILE A 185 -11.53 -14.85 -1.96
C ILE A 185 -10.85 -15.63 -0.82
N ALA A 186 -10.79 -15.07 0.39
CA ALA A 186 -10.22 -15.74 1.56
C ALA A 186 -10.98 -17.02 1.94
N TYR A 187 -12.31 -17.01 1.81
CA TYR A 187 -13.14 -18.20 1.97
C TYR A 187 -12.87 -19.25 0.88
N GLY A 188 -12.94 -18.85 -0.40
CA GLY A 188 -12.92 -19.76 -1.54
C GLY A 188 -11.56 -20.36 -1.89
N LEU A 189 -10.44 -19.69 -1.56
CA LEU A 189 -9.11 -20.31 -1.61
C LEU A 189 -8.77 -21.11 -0.35
N GLY A 190 -9.36 -20.73 0.79
CA GLY A 190 -9.23 -21.43 2.07
C GLY A 190 -10.23 -22.57 2.24
N ALA A 191 -10.94 -22.57 3.36
CA ALA A 191 -11.81 -23.67 3.79
C ALA A 191 -13.01 -23.96 2.86
N GLY A 192 -13.40 -23.01 2.00
CA GLY A 192 -14.52 -23.15 1.07
C GLY A 192 -14.18 -23.82 -0.27
N LYS A 193 -12.89 -24.06 -0.55
CA LYS A 193 -12.37 -24.44 -1.87
C LYS A 193 -13.07 -25.67 -2.47
N SER A 194 -13.61 -25.50 -3.68
CA SER A 194 -14.42 -26.52 -4.34
C SER A 194 -14.60 -26.27 -5.85
N GLU A 195 -14.49 -27.34 -6.64
CA GLU A 195 -14.86 -27.33 -8.07
C GLU A 195 -16.38 -27.26 -8.30
N LYS A 196 -17.18 -27.42 -7.24
CA LYS A 196 -18.64 -27.27 -7.30
C LYS A 196 -19.02 -25.80 -7.23
N GLU A 197 -19.88 -25.38 -8.15
CA GLU A 197 -20.62 -24.12 -8.06
C GLU A 197 -21.37 -24.01 -6.72
N ARG A 198 -21.28 -22.85 -6.07
CA ARG A 198 -22.01 -22.51 -4.84
C ARG A 198 -22.41 -21.04 -4.83
N ASN A 199 -23.58 -20.72 -4.29
CA ASN A 199 -23.97 -19.35 -3.98
C ASN A 199 -23.64 -19.05 -2.51
N VAL A 200 -22.66 -18.19 -2.27
CA VAL A 200 -22.13 -17.85 -0.95
C VAL A 200 -22.53 -16.42 -0.60
N LEU A 201 -23.29 -16.25 0.47
CA LEU A 201 -23.63 -14.94 0.99
C LEU A 201 -22.56 -14.51 1.99
N ILE A 202 -21.92 -13.37 1.73
CA ILE A 202 -21.04 -12.70 2.67
C ILE A 202 -21.87 -11.66 3.42
N TYR A 203 -21.81 -11.71 4.74
CA TYR A 203 -22.42 -10.73 5.65
C TYR A 203 -21.28 -10.08 6.44
N ASP A 204 -20.97 -8.83 6.12
CA ASP A 204 -19.87 -8.07 6.71
C ASP A 204 -20.42 -6.93 7.58
N LEU A 205 -20.28 -7.05 8.90
CA LEU A 205 -20.71 -6.02 9.86
C LEU A 205 -19.51 -5.56 10.68
N GLY A 206 -18.89 -4.49 10.19
CA GLY A 206 -17.63 -3.96 10.72
C GLY A 206 -17.80 -2.99 11.90
N GLY A 207 -16.84 -2.08 12.00
CA GLY A 207 -16.80 -1.03 13.03
C GLY A 207 -17.82 0.09 12.80
N GLY A 208 -18.02 0.50 11.55
CA GLY A 208 -18.95 1.58 11.19
C GLY A 208 -19.66 1.44 9.85
N THR A 209 -19.49 0.31 9.16
CA THR A 209 -20.04 -0.03 7.85
C THR A 209 -20.65 -1.44 7.86
N PHE A 210 -21.68 -1.63 7.05
CA PHE A 210 -22.38 -2.90 6.87
C PHE A 210 -22.54 -3.20 5.37
N ASP A 211 -22.06 -4.35 4.91
CA ASP A 211 -22.26 -4.83 3.53
C ASP A 211 -22.83 -6.26 3.51
N VAL A 212 -23.65 -6.52 2.50
CA VAL A 212 -24.08 -7.86 2.11
C VAL A 212 -23.80 -8.04 0.63
N SER A 213 -23.12 -9.13 0.28
CA SER A 213 -22.92 -9.54 -1.12
C SER A 213 -23.22 -11.02 -1.29
N LEU A 214 -23.97 -11.36 -2.33
CA LEU A 214 -24.15 -12.75 -2.75
C LEU A 214 -23.26 -13.02 -3.96
N LEU A 215 -22.31 -13.94 -3.80
CA LEU A 215 -21.40 -14.37 -4.85
C LEU A 215 -21.75 -15.77 -5.30
N ASN A 216 -21.61 -16.02 -6.60
CA ASN A 216 -21.52 -17.36 -7.16
C ASN A 216 -20.03 -17.69 -7.29
N ILE A 217 -19.62 -18.81 -6.71
CA ILE A 217 -18.23 -19.26 -6.65
C ILE A 217 -18.15 -20.64 -7.32
N GLN A 218 -17.29 -20.79 -8.32
CA GLN A 218 -17.09 -22.04 -9.06
C GLN A 218 -15.60 -22.23 -9.36
N GLY A 219 -14.92 -23.12 -8.63
CA GLY A 219 -13.47 -23.28 -8.72
C GLY A 219 -12.76 -21.96 -8.40
N GLY A 220 -11.98 -21.46 -9.36
CA GLY A 220 -11.32 -20.15 -9.25
C GLY A 220 -12.20 -18.93 -9.58
N VAL A 221 -13.44 -19.11 -10.05
CA VAL A 221 -14.29 -18.00 -10.52
C VAL A 221 -15.19 -17.47 -9.41
N PHE A 222 -15.07 -16.18 -9.13
CA PHE A 222 -15.88 -15.44 -8.16
C PHE A 222 -16.71 -14.37 -8.88
N THR A 223 -18.03 -14.53 -8.93
CA THR A 223 -18.95 -13.58 -9.57
C THR A 223 -19.92 -13.01 -8.56
N VAL A 224 -19.86 -11.71 -8.28
CA VAL A 224 -20.87 -11.01 -7.48
C VAL A 224 -22.18 -10.98 -8.27
N LYS A 225 -23.27 -11.50 -7.69
CA LYS A 225 -24.61 -11.51 -8.30
C LYS A 225 -25.45 -10.32 -7.86
N ALA A 226 -25.28 -9.88 -6.61
CA ALA A 226 -25.85 -8.64 -6.09
C ALA A 226 -25.10 -8.19 -4.83
N THR A 227 -25.14 -6.88 -4.56
CA THR A 227 -24.66 -6.28 -3.32
C THR A 227 -25.58 -5.15 -2.84
N ALA A 228 -25.71 -5.00 -1.53
CA ALA A 228 -26.40 -3.90 -0.86
C ALA A 228 -25.82 -3.73 0.56
N GLY A 229 -25.90 -2.53 1.13
CA GLY A 229 -25.36 -2.26 2.45
C GLY A 229 -25.83 -0.94 3.05
N ASP A 230 -25.23 -0.58 4.17
CA ASP A 230 -25.31 0.73 4.80
C ASP A 230 -23.89 1.19 5.16
N THR A 231 -23.41 2.24 4.50
CA THR A 231 -22.06 2.80 4.73
C THR A 231 -21.94 3.58 6.05
N HIS A 232 -22.97 3.52 6.89
CA HIS A 232 -23.07 4.26 8.14
C HIS A 232 -23.77 3.48 9.28
N LEU A 233 -23.71 2.15 9.23
CA LEU A 233 -24.19 1.24 10.29
C LEU A 233 -23.07 0.30 10.74
N GLY A 234 -22.77 0.22 12.04
CA GLY A 234 -21.79 -0.73 12.55
C GLY A 234 -21.62 -0.73 14.07
N GLY A 235 -20.54 -1.39 14.51
CA GLY A 235 -20.19 -1.56 15.93
C GLY A 235 -20.21 -0.29 16.78
N GLN A 236 -19.86 0.87 16.21
CA GLN A 236 -19.80 2.16 16.91
C GLN A 236 -21.18 2.76 17.25
N ASP A 237 -22.22 2.44 16.47
CA ASP A 237 -23.58 2.86 16.77
C ASP A 237 -24.11 2.08 17.98
N PHE A 238 -23.73 0.80 18.09
CA PHE A 238 -24.07 -0.03 19.24
C PHE A 238 -23.36 0.43 20.52
N ASP A 239 -22.12 0.93 20.41
CA ASP A 239 -21.42 1.60 21.53
C ASP A 239 -22.07 2.93 21.89
N THR A 240 -22.59 3.67 20.92
CA THR A 240 -23.30 4.95 21.14
C THR A 240 -24.63 4.73 21.85
N ASN A 241 -25.37 3.68 21.51
CA ASN A 241 -26.61 3.30 22.20
C ASN A 241 -26.36 2.85 23.66
N LEU A 242 -25.22 2.20 23.93
CA LEU A 242 -24.77 1.92 25.30
C LEU A 242 -24.36 3.20 26.06
N LEU A 243 -23.57 4.07 25.41
CA LEU A 243 -23.11 5.34 25.99
C LEU A 243 -24.30 6.24 26.36
N GLU A 244 -25.31 6.35 25.50
CA GLU A 244 -26.55 7.10 25.79
C GLU A 244 -27.38 6.47 26.91
N HIS A 245 -27.36 5.14 27.06
CA HIS A 245 -27.97 4.48 28.22
C HIS A 245 -27.25 4.83 29.51
N PHE A 246 -25.92 4.74 29.55
CA PHE A 246 -25.13 5.00 30.76
C PHE A 246 -25.05 6.48 31.11
N LYS A 247 -25.05 7.40 30.15
CA LYS A 247 -25.22 8.85 30.40
C LYS A 247 -26.50 9.13 31.19
N LYS A 248 -27.63 8.62 30.70
CA LYS A 248 -28.95 8.78 31.35
C LYS A 248 -29.01 8.08 32.70
N GLU A 249 -28.28 6.98 32.87
CA GLU A 249 -28.22 6.30 34.16
C GLU A 249 -27.32 7.02 35.19
N PHE A 250 -26.18 7.56 34.75
CA PHE A 250 -25.30 8.40 35.57
C PHE A 250 -26.06 9.65 36.05
N GLN A 251 -26.67 10.40 35.12
CA GLN A 251 -27.50 11.56 35.44
C GLN A 251 -28.65 11.24 36.41
N ARG A 252 -29.26 10.05 36.28
CA ARG A 252 -30.30 9.56 37.21
C ARG A 252 -29.74 9.19 38.60
N LYS A 253 -28.48 8.78 38.72
CA LYS A 253 -27.81 8.40 39.98
C LYS A 253 -27.21 9.61 40.71
N THR A 254 -26.56 10.52 40.00
CA THR A 254 -25.75 11.61 40.56
C THR A 254 -26.40 12.99 40.42
N GLY A 255 -27.40 13.14 39.56
CA GLY A 255 -27.97 14.43 39.16
C GLY A 255 -27.11 15.23 38.17
N LYS A 256 -25.89 14.77 37.84
CA LYS A 256 -24.92 15.49 37.00
C LYS A 256 -24.96 15.01 35.55
N ASP A 257 -24.85 15.92 34.59
CA ASP A 257 -24.70 15.57 33.16
C ASP A 257 -23.24 15.68 32.73
N LEU A 258 -22.68 14.57 32.23
CA LEU A 258 -21.31 14.49 31.72
C LEU A 258 -21.19 14.81 30.21
N SER A 259 -22.30 15.17 29.54
CA SER A 259 -22.33 15.44 28.09
C SER A 259 -21.40 16.58 27.62
N GLY A 260 -20.99 17.48 28.52
CA GLY A 260 -20.03 18.54 28.22
C GLY A 260 -18.55 18.14 28.36
N ASP A 261 -18.23 16.96 28.89
CA ASP A 261 -16.85 16.51 29.14
C ASP A 261 -16.43 15.43 28.13
N ALA A 262 -15.62 15.83 27.14
CA ALA A 262 -15.06 14.95 26.13
C ALA A 262 -14.18 13.83 26.70
N ARG A 263 -13.51 14.04 27.84
CA ARG A 263 -12.70 13.04 28.53
C ARG A 263 -13.56 12.03 29.27
N ALA A 264 -14.60 12.47 29.99
CA ALA A 264 -15.60 11.57 30.58
C ALA A 264 -16.30 10.73 29.50
N LEU A 265 -16.78 11.37 28.43
CA LEU A 265 -17.39 10.70 27.28
C LEU A 265 -16.45 9.68 26.61
N ARG A 266 -15.17 10.01 26.41
CA ARG A 266 -14.19 9.08 25.80
C ARG A 266 -13.87 7.89 26.70
N ARG A 267 -13.76 8.10 28.02
CA ARG A 267 -13.62 7.01 29.01
C ARG A 267 -14.84 6.10 28.99
N LEU A 268 -16.05 6.68 29.05
CA LEU A 268 -17.31 5.94 28.98
C LEU A 268 -17.46 5.16 27.68
N ARG A 269 -17.15 5.76 26.51
CA ARG A 269 -17.21 5.09 25.20
C ARG A 269 -16.28 3.88 25.13
N THR A 270 -15.07 3.97 25.69
CA THR A 270 -14.14 2.84 25.77
C THR A 270 -14.65 1.73 26.70
N ALA A 271 -15.27 2.08 27.83
CA ALA A 271 -15.92 1.09 28.70
C ALA A 271 -17.14 0.43 28.02
N CYS A 272 -17.92 1.17 27.22
CA CYS A 272 -19.02 0.65 26.42
C CYS A 272 -18.52 -0.36 25.36
N GLU A 273 -17.45 -0.03 24.63
CA GLU A 273 -16.82 -0.94 23.66
C GLU A 273 -16.39 -2.26 24.33
N ARG A 274 -15.76 -2.16 25.51
CA ARG A 274 -15.36 -3.32 26.33
C ARG A 274 -16.58 -4.13 26.80
N ALA A 275 -17.63 -3.46 27.29
CA ALA A 275 -18.85 -4.11 27.74
C ALA A 275 -19.55 -4.86 26.60
N LYS A 276 -19.67 -4.26 25.40
CA LYS A 276 -20.18 -4.90 24.17
C LYS A 276 -19.40 -6.17 23.82
N ARG A 277 -18.06 -6.09 23.82
CA ARG A 277 -17.18 -7.26 23.57
C ARG A 277 -17.38 -8.37 24.62
N THR A 278 -17.51 -8.02 25.90
CA THR A 278 -17.82 -8.98 26.98
C THR A 278 -19.19 -9.62 26.82
N LEU A 279 -20.25 -8.83 26.54
CA LEU A 279 -21.63 -9.32 26.38
C LEU A 279 -21.81 -10.26 25.17
N SER A 280 -20.91 -10.24 24.20
CA SER A 280 -20.90 -11.23 23.11
C SER A 280 -20.62 -12.66 23.61
N ASN A 281 -20.00 -12.81 24.79
CA ASN A 281 -19.71 -14.11 25.42
C ASN A 281 -20.50 -14.31 26.73
N ALA A 282 -20.48 -13.34 27.64
CA ALA A 282 -21.20 -13.37 28.91
C ALA A 282 -22.65 -12.88 28.79
N THR A 283 -23.54 -13.31 29.70
CA THR A 283 -24.94 -12.86 29.78
C THR A 283 -25.11 -11.50 30.47
N GLN A 284 -24.10 -11.05 31.22
CA GLN A 284 -24.05 -9.76 31.91
C GLN A 284 -22.60 -9.29 32.09
N THR A 285 -22.40 -8.00 32.32
CA THR A 285 -21.11 -7.40 32.72
C THR A 285 -21.35 -6.13 33.52
N THR A 286 -20.38 -5.72 34.33
CA THR A 286 -20.36 -4.40 34.98
C THR A 286 -19.55 -3.42 34.13
N VAL A 287 -19.99 -2.17 34.07
CA VAL A 287 -19.21 -0.99 33.70
C VAL A 287 -18.84 -0.28 34.99
N GLU A 288 -17.55 -0.14 35.23
CA GLU A 288 -16.97 0.44 36.44
C GLU A 288 -15.90 1.46 36.00
N ILE A 289 -16.05 2.72 36.41
CA ILE A 289 -15.17 3.84 36.07
C ILE A 289 -15.11 4.80 37.27
N ASP A 290 -14.01 4.74 38.01
CA ASP A 290 -13.74 5.61 39.16
C ASP A 290 -13.61 7.07 38.73
N SER A 291 -14.20 8.00 39.48
CA SER A 291 -14.20 9.45 39.23
C SER A 291 -14.44 9.78 37.75
N LEU A 292 -15.57 9.31 37.20
CA LEU A 292 -15.93 9.47 35.79
C LEU A 292 -16.11 10.95 35.42
N PHE A 293 -16.84 11.69 36.24
CA PHE A 293 -17.15 13.11 36.04
C PHE A 293 -17.43 13.80 37.38
N ASP A 294 -16.83 14.97 37.62
CA ASP A 294 -16.98 15.79 38.83
C ASP A 294 -16.93 14.98 40.15
N GLY A 295 -15.87 14.20 40.32
CA GLY A 295 -15.66 13.35 41.50
C GLY A 295 -16.43 12.03 41.53
N GLU A 296 -17.57 11.92 40.83
CA GLU A 296 -18.50 10.80 40.94
C GLU A 296 -18.05 9.55 40.17
N ASP A 297 -18.16 8.38 40.79
CA ASP A 297 -17.93 7.09 40.15
C ASP A 297 -19.12 6.65 39.28
N LEU A 298 -18.86 5.90 38.21
CA LEU A 298 -19.88 5.10 37.55
C LEU A 298 -19.65 3.62 37.83
N ASN A 299 -20.50 3.01 38.65
CA ASN A 299 -20.66 1.55 38.73
C ASN A 299 -22.08 1.18 38.28
N SER A 300 -22.20 0.32 37.26
CA SER A 300 -23.49 -0.20 36.78
C SER A 300 -23.39 -1.53 36.04
N SER A 301 -24.37 -2.42 36.26
CA SER A 301 -24.49 -3.72 35.58
C SER A 301 -25.39 -3.64 34.35
N ILE A 302 -24.92 -4.15 33.20
CA ILE A 302 -25.68 -4.29 31.95
C ILE A 302 -25.82 -5.78 31.58
N THR A 303 -27.02 -6.20 31.21
CA THR A 303 -27.29 -7.56 30.71
C THR A 303 -27.24 -7.60 29.18
N ARG A 304 -26.99 -8.78 28.61
CA ARG A 304 -27.06 -9.00 27.16
C ARG A 304 -28.44 -8.66 26.63
N ALA A 305 -29.51 -9.08 27.32
CA ALA A 305 -30.89 -8.74 26.95
C ALA A 305 -31.08 -7.22 26.85
N ARG A 306 -30.59 -6.45 27.83
CA ARG A 306 -30.70 -4.99 27.79
C ARG A 306 -29.90 -4.35 26.64
N PHE A 307 -28.72 -4.89 26.32
CA PHE A 307 -27.96 -4.48 25.15
C PHE A 307 -28.67 -4.81 23.83
N GLU A 308 -29.32 -5.98 23.74
CA GLU A 308 -30.12 -6.39 22.59
C GLU A 308 -31.37 -5.50 22.42
N ASP A 309 -32.07 -5.15 23.51
CA ASP A 309 -33.21 -4.21 23.50
C ASP A 309 -32.80 -2.83 22.94
N LEU A 310 -31.70 -2.26 23.46
CA LEU A 310 -31.19 -0.94 23.06
C LEU A 310 -30.82 -0.87 21.57
N ASN A 311 -30.49 -2.01 20.97
CA ASN A 311 -30.05 -2.11 19.58
C ASN A 311 -31.06 -2.81 18.67
N ALA A 312 -32.24 -3.20 19.18
CA ALA A 312 -33.18 -4.08 18.49
C ALA A 312 -33.58 -3.56 17.10
N LYS A 313 -33.77 -2.25 16.94
CA LYS A 313 -34.07 -1.62 15.64
C LYS A 313 -32.89 -1.78 14.66
N ALA A 314 -31.68 -1.46 15.09
CA ALA A 314 -30.48 -1.53 14.25
C ALA A 314 -30.13 -2.98 13.87
N PHE A 315 -30.22 -3.91 14.82
CA PHE A 315 -30.02 -5.34 14.60
C PHE A 315 -31.08 -5.97 13.69
N SER A 316 -32.30 -5.44 13.64
CA SER A 316 -33.34 -5.93 12.73
C SER A 316 -33.15 -5.37 11.32
N GLY A 317 -32.76 -4.10 11.18
CA GLY A 317 -32.53 -3.44 9.89
C GLY A 317 -31.39 -4.03 9.06
N THR A 318 -30.45 -4.77 9.66
CA THR A 318 -29.42 -5.48 8.88
C THR A 318 -30.00 -6.62 8.03
N LEU A 319 -31.23 -7.07 8.27
CA LEU A 319 -31.91 -8.04 7.42
C LEU A 319 -32.50 -7.41 6.14
N ASP A 320 -32.61 -6.09 6.05
CA ASP A 320 -33.19 -5.43 4.87
C ASP A 320 -32.23 -5.45 3.67
N PRO A 321 -30.92 -5.16 3.79
CA PRO A 321 -29.95 -5.43 2.73
C PRO A 321 -29.85 -6.92 2.34
N VAL A 322 -30.02 -7.85 3.28
CA VAL A 322 -30.05 -9.30 2.98
C VAL A 322 -31.26 -9.64 2.08
N GLN A 323 -32.45 -9.14 2.40
CA GLN A 323 -33.64 -9.28 1.54
C GLN A 323 -33.42 -8.66 0.16
N GLN A 324 -32.82 -7.47 0.11
CA GLN A 324 -32.55 -6.74 -1.13
C GLN A 324 -31.57 -7.51 -2.04
N VAL A 325 -30.47 -8.04 -1.51
CA VAL A 325 -29.51 -8.86 -2.26
C VAL A 325 -30.13 -10.15 -2.83
N LEU A 326 -30.97 -10.85 -2.07
CA LEU A 326 -31.69 -12.04 -2.57
C LEU A 326 -32.68 -11.68 -3.68
N LYS A 327 -33.36 -10.54 -3.57
CA LYS A 327 -34.27 -10.01 -4.60
C LYS A 327 -33.54 -9.63 -5.88
N ASP A 328 -32.43 -8.88 -5.78
CA ASP A 328 -31.67 -8.38 -6.93
C ASP A 328 -30.96 -9.49 -7.70
N SER A 329 -30.44 -10.49 -7.00
CA SER A 329 -29.82 -11.68 -7.61
C SER A 329 -30.83 -12.69 -8.15
N GLY A 330 -32.12 -12.58 -7.78
CA GLY A 330 -33.15 -13.56 -8.08
C GLY A 330 -32.99 -14.91 -7.35
N ILE A 331 -32.07 -15.01 -6.39
CA ILE A 331 -31.73 -16.28 -5.71
C ILE A 331 -32.56 -16.40 -4.41
N PRO A 332 -33.44 -17.41 -4.28
CA PRO A 332 -34.22 -17.63 -3.06
C PRO A 332 -33.35 -18.15 -1.91
N LYS A 333 -33.81 -17.95 -0.67
CA LYS A 333 -33.08 -18.32 0.58
C LYS A 333 -32.48 -19.73 0.56
N ASN A 334 -33.26 -20.71 0.09
CA ASN A 334 -32.89 -22.12 0.03
C ASN A 334 -31.93 -22.48 -1.12
N LYS A 335 -31.47 -21.49 -1.89
CA LYS A 335 -30.43 -21.60 -2.93
C LYS A 335 -29.15 -20.84 -2.59
N VAL A 336 -29.07 -20.25 -1.39
CA VAL A 336 -27.80 -19.83 -0.78
C VAL A 336 -27.18 -21.07 -0.13
N ASP A 337 -26.03 -21.51 -0.63
CA ASP A 337 -25.34 -22.72 -0.16
C ASP A 337 -24.57 -22.46 1.13
N GLU A 338 -23.94 -21.30 1.30
CA GLU A 338 -23.17 -20.94 2.51
C GLU A 338 -23.41 -19.49 2.95
N ILE A 339 -23.26 -19.19 4.24
CA ILE A 339 -23.41 -17.84 4.82
C ILE A 339 -22.19 -17.54 5.67
N VAL A 340 -21.31 -16.68 5.18
CA VAL A 340 -20.00 -16.37 5.77
C VAL A 340 -20.08 -15.05 6.54
N LEU A 341 -19.54 -15.04 7.77
CA LEU A 341 -19.51 -13.88 8.65
C LEU A 341 -18.15 -13.15 8.59
N VAL A 342 -18.19 -11.83 8.42
CA VAL A 342 -17.03 -10.94 8.34
C VAL A 342 -17.26 -9.70 9.21
N GLY A 343 -16.20 -9.06 9.69
CA GLY A 343 -16.28 -7.89 10.54
C GLY A 343 -16.62 -8.24 12.00
N GLY A 344 -15.86 -7.65 12.94
CA GLY A 344 -15.91 -8.02 14.36
C GLY A 344 -17.27 -7.88 15.06
N SER A 345 -18.22 -7.11 14.52
CA SER A 345 -19.57 -6.98 15.11
C SER A 345 -20.46 -8.19 14.80
N THR A 346 -20.12 -9.04 13.81
CA THR A 346 -20.79 -10.34 13.62
C THR A 346 -20.55 -11.31 14.79
N ARG A 347 -19.59 -11.03 15.68
CA ARG A 347 -19.37 -11.78 16.92
C ARG A 347 -20.54 -11.63 17.92
N ILE A 348 -21.46 -10.68 17.72
CA ILE A 348 -22.66 -10.47 18.56
C ILE A 348 -23.66 -11.64 18.37
N PRO A 349 -24.05 -12.38 19.43
CA PRO A 349 -24.97 -13.53 19.32
C PRO A 349 -26.33 -13.21 18.70
N ARG A 350 -26.89 -12.02 18.94
CA ARG A 350 -28.18 -11.60 18.39
C ARG A 350 -28.16 -11.44 16.87
N ILE A 351 -27.07 -10.92 16.31
CA ILE A 351 -26.87 -10.81 14.85
C ILE A 351 -26.81 -12.20 14.23
N GLN A 352 -26.03 -13.11 14.81
CA GLN A 352 -25.94 -14.50 14.34
C GLN A 352 -27.29 -15.21 14.43
N LYS A 353 -28.04 -15.01 15.53
CA LYS A 353 -29.38 -15.58 15.66
C LYS A 353 -30.33 -15.02 14.61
N LEU A 354 -30.44 -13.70 14.45
CA LEU A 354 -31.33 -13.08 13.47
C LEU A 354 -31.05 -13.55 12.03
N LEU A 355 -29.77 -13.68 11.66
CA LEU A 355 -29.38 -14.17 10.34
C LEU A 355 -29.67 -15.67 10.15
N SER A 356 -29.43 -16.50 11.17
CA SER A 356 -29.74 -17.94 11.12
C SER A 356 -31.25 -18.21 11.12
N ASP A 357 -32.02 -17.50 11.97
CA ASP A 357 -33.49 -17.53 12.00
C ASP A 357 -34.07 -17.06 10.64
N PHE A 358 -33.47 -16.04 10.01
CA PHE A 358 -33.87 -15.56 8.68
C PHE A 358 -33.62 -16.58 7.57
N PHE A 359 -32.59 -17.43 7.68
CA PHE A 359 -32.33 -18.56 6.78
C PHE A 359 -32.84 -19.90 7.35
N ASP A 360 -34.02 -19.88 7.98
CA ASP A 360 -34.78 -21.06 8.39
C ASP A 360 -34.00 -22.02 9.33
N GLY A 361 -33.16 -21.45 10.20
CA GLY A 361 -32.31 -22.17 11.15
C GLY A 361 -30.98 -22.68 10.58
N LYS A 362 -30.62 -22.29 9.34
CA LYS A 362 -29.37 -22.69 8.70
C LYS A 362 -28.15 -22.26 9.53
N LYS A 363 -27.18 -23.18 9.66
CA LYS A 363 -25.88 -22.94 10.29
C LYS A 363 -25.09 -21.88 9.51
N LEU A 364 -24.54 -20.91 10.23
CA LEU A 364 -23.63 -19.90 9.68
C LEU A 364 -22.19 -20.45 9.64
N GLU A 365 -21.45 -20.12 8.59
CA GLU A 365 -20.05 -20.52 8.41
C GLU A 365 -19.11 -19.54 9.14
N LYS A 366 -18.09 -20.12 9.78
CA LYS A 366 -17.17 -19.50 10.75
C LYS A 366 -15.73 -20.02 10.57
N SER A 367 -15.43 -20.63 9.43
CA SER A 367 -14.13 -21.22 9.09
C SER A 367 -13.02 -20.19 8.83
N ILE A 368 -13.37 -18.92 8.61
CA ILE A 368 -12.43 -17.81 8.40
C ILE A 368 -12.44 -16.87 9.61
N ASN A 369 -11.35 -16.14 9.84
CA ASN A 369 -11.29 -15.13 10.89
C ASN A 369 -11.96 -13.83 10.41
N PRO A 370 -13.07 -13.37 11.03
CA PRO A 370 -13.82 -12.21 10.55
C PRO A 370 -13.06 -10.88 10.66
N ASP A 371 -11.97 -10.82 11.43
CA ASP A 371 -11.14 -9.62 11.61
C ASP A 371 -9.89 -9.58 10.69
N GLU A 372 -9.67 -10.62 9.86
CA GLU A 372 -8.46 -10.76 9.00
C GLU A 372 -8.78 -11.15 7.55
N ALA A 373 -9.94 -11.75 7.28
CA ALA A 373 -10.29 -12.30 5.95
C ALA A 373 -10.27 -11.26 4.82
N VAL A 374 -10.60 -10.00 5.13
CA VAL A 374 -10.59 -8.90 4.16
C VAL A 374 -9.16 -8.58 3.70
N ALA A 375 -8.22 -8.40 4.65
CA ALA A 375 -6.81 -8.20 4.33
C ALA A 375 -6.21 -9.42 3.62
N TYR A 376 -6.62 -10.63 3.99
CA TYR A 376 -6.21 -11.87 3.33
C TYR A 376 -6.55 -11.86 1.84
N GLY A 377 -7.81 -11.57 1.48
CA GLY A 377 -8.25 -11.50 0.08
C GLY A 377 -7.58 -10.38 -0.70
N ALA A 378 -7.38 -9.21 -0.07
CA ALA A 378 -6.62 -8.11 -0.66
C ALA A 378 -5.16 -8.52 -0.96
N ALA A 379 -4.52 -9.30 -0.10
CA ALA A 379 -3.14 -9.76 -0.29
C ALA A 379 -3.02 -10.81 -1.41
N VAL A 380 -3.99 -11.72 -1.54
CA VAL A 380 -4.09 -12.62 -2.72
C VAL A 380 -4.15 -11.80 -4.01
N GLN A 381 -5.06 -10.82 -4.07
CA GLN A 381 -5.22 -9.97 -5.26
C GLN A 381 -3.97 -9.13 -5.54
N ALA A 382 -3.30 -8.63 -4.50
CA ALA A 382 -2.03 -7.91 -4.62
C ALA A 382 -0.93 -8.82 -5.19
N GLY A 383 -0.82 -10.06 -4.71
CA GLY A 383 0.13 -11.05 -5.21
C GLY A 383 -0.08 -11.42 -6.68
N ILE A 384 -1.35 -11.53 -7.11
CA ILE A 384 -1.72 -11.78 -8.53
C ILE A 384 -1.33 -10.58 -9.39
N LEU A 385 -1.77 -9.37 -9.03
CA LEU A 385 -1.52 -8.15 -9.81
C LEU A 385 -0.03 -7.76 -9.84
N SER A 386 0.76 -8.12 -8.82
CA SER A 386 2.21 -7.91 -8.82
C SER A 386 3.00 -9.04 -9.49
N GLY A 387 2.35 -10.10 -9.97
CA GLY A 387 3.02 -11.28 -10.55
C GLY A 387 3.87 -12.09 -9.56
N LYS A 388 3.64 -11.93 -8.24
CA LYS A 388 4.23 -12.77 -7.18
C LYS A 388 3.50 -14.10 -7.04
N ALA A 389 2.20 -14.10 -7.30
CA ALA A 389 1.35 -15.28 -7.19
C ALA A 389 1.49 -16.19 -8.41
N THR A 390 2.55 -17.00 -8.43
CA THR A 390 2.85 -17.96 -9.49
C THR A 390 2.39 -19.39 -9.19
N SER A 391 1.55 -19.59 -8.17
CA SER A 391 0.92 -20.89 -7.90
C SER A 391 -0.18 -21.18 -8.94
N ALA A 392 -0.50 -22.45 -9.17
CA ALA A 392 -1.63 -22.83 -10.02
C ALA A 392 -2.97 -22.32 -9.43
N GLU A 393 -3.11 -22.35 -8.11
CA GLU A 393 -4.35 -22.00 -7.41
C GLU A 393 -4.69 -20.52 -7.54
N THR A 394 -3.66 -19.67 -7.52
CA THR A 394 -3.79 -18.23 -7.76
C THR A 394 -3.77 -17.85 -9.24
N ALA A 395 -3.29 -18.73 -10.12
CA ALA A 395 -3.39 -18.50 -11.56
C ALA A 395 -4.86 -18.52 -11.99
N ASP A 396 -5.62 -19.55 -11.61
CA ASP A 396 -6.97 -19.74 -12.11
C ASP A 396 -8.02 -18.79 -11.49
N LEU A 397 -7.66 -18.04 -10.43
CA LEU A 397 -8.53 -17.02 -9.84
C LEU A 397 -9.07 -16.01 -10.88
N LEU A 398 -10.35 -15.71 -10.77
CA LEU A 398 -11.12 -14.86 -11.66
C LEU A 398 -12.12 -14.06 -10.84
N LEU A 399 -12.21 -12.75 -11.08
CA LEU A 399 -13.08 -11.87 -10.31
C LEU A 399 -13.97 -11.02 -11.22
N LEU A 400 -15.28 -11.11 -11.02
CA LEU A 400 -16.32 -10.31 -11.65
C LEU A 400 -17.14 -9.65 -10.54
N ASP A 401 -16.86 -8.36 -10.27
CA ASP A 401 -17.57 -7.54 -9.29
C ASP A 401 -18.60 -6.63 -10.00
N VAL A 402 -19.42 -5.86 -9.27
CA VAL A 402 -20.54 -5.07 -9.82
C VAL A 402 -20.59 -3.64 -9.29
N VAL A 403 -21.28 -2.73 -9.98
CA VAL A 403 -21.64 -1.43 -9.40
C VAL A 403 -22.74 -1.60 -8.31
N PRO A 404 -22.58 -1.03 -7.10
CA PRO A 404 -23.53 -1.19 -6.00
C PRO A 404 -24.81 -0.36 -6.16
N LEU A 405 -24.69 0.77 -6.86
CA LEU A 405 -25.70 1.81 -7.05
C LEU A 405 -25.70 2.28 -8.51
N SER A 406 -26.89 2.56 -9.03
CA SER A 406 -27.13 3.01 -10.39
C SER A 406 -26.52 4.40 -10.61
N LEU A 407 -25.88 4.58 -11.77
CA LEU A 407 -25.23 5.82 -12.19
C LEU A 407 -26.02 6.46 -13.33
N GLY A 408 -26.28 7.76 -13.25
CA GLY A 408 -27.12 8.45 -14.23
C GLY A 408 -27.01 9.97 -14.16
N VAL A 409 -27.93 10.65 -14.85
CA VAL A 409 -28.01 12.11 -14.90
C VAL A 409 -29.36 12.62 -14.39
N ALA A 410 -29.42 13.90 -14.03
CA ALA A 410 -30.70 14.61 -13.94
C ALA A 410 -31.24 14.96 -15.34
N MET A 411 -32.54 14.74 -15.53
CA MET A 411 -33.33 15.31 -16.62
C MET A 411 -34.07 16.57 -16.14
N GLU A 412 -34.79 17.22 -17.05
CA GLU A 412 -35.77 18.27 -16.71
C GLU A 412 -36.70 17.82 -15.57
N GLY A 413 -37.03 18.76 -14.67
CA GLY A 413 -37.78 18.46 -13.45
C GLY A 413 -36.96 17.76 -12.33
N ASN A 414 -35.62 17.70 -12.45
CA ASN A 414 -34.71 17.04 -11.51
C ASN A 414 -34.97 15.53 -11.35
N ILE A 415 -35.44 14.89 -12.42
CA ILE A 415 -35.77 13.45 -12.46
C ILE A 415 -34.53 12.64 -12.83
N PHE A 416 -34.25 11.59 -12.06
CA PHE A 416 -33.09 10.71 -12.28
C PHE A 416 -33.28 9.79 -13.48
N ALA A 417 -32.29 9.78 -14.37
CA ALA A 417 -32.22 8.92 -15.54
C ALA A 417 -30.98 8.01 -15.47
N PRO A 418 -31.13 6.73 -15.09
CA PRO A 418 -30.01 5.80 -15.04
C PRO A 418 -29.40 5.57 -16.45
N VAL A 419 -28.10 5.33 -16.46
CA VAL A 419 -27.27 5.01 -17.64
C VAL A 419 -26.53 3.70 -17.40
N VAL A 420 -26.00 3.49 -16.19
CA VAL A 420 -25.52 2.20 -15.69
C VAL A 420 -26.43 1.79 -14.53
N ASN A 421 -27.05 0.62 -14.60
CA ASN A 421 -27.90 0.11 -13.50
C ASN A 421 -27.04 -0.58 -12.44
N ARG A 422 -27.45 -0.54 -11.16
CA ARG A 422 -26.81 -1.37 -10.12
C ARG A 422 -26.88 -2.86 -10.44
N GLY A 423 -25.86 -3.60 -10.03
CA GLY A 423 -25.68 -5.01 -10.39
C GLY A 423 -25.06 -5.24 -11.77
N GLN A 424 -24.83 -4.20 -12.58
CA GLN A 424 -24.02 -4.32 -13.80
C GLN A 424 -22.56 -4.64 -13.42
N THR A 425 -22.00 -5.68 -14.05
CA THR A 425 -20.59 -6.09 -13.88
C THR A 425 -19.62 -4.96 -14.20
N VAL A 426 -18.51 -4.86 -13.45
CA VAL A 426 -17.40 -3.94 -13.74
C VAL A 426 -16.18 -4.70 -14.32
N PRO A 427 -15.42 -4.10 -15.26
CA PRO A 427 -15.65 -2.79 -15.88
C PRO A 427 -16.89 -2.81 -16.78
N THR A 428 -17.40 -1.65 -17.20
CA THR A 428 -18.52 -1.53 -18.16
C THR A 428 -18.51 -0.17 -18.85
N ILE A 429 -19.02 -0.09 -20.09
CA ILE A 429 -19.22 1.18 -20.80
C ILE A 429 -20.65 1.25 -21.33
N LYS A 430 -21.42 2.19 -20.81
CA LYS A 430 -22.79 2.48 -21.29
C LYS A 430 -22.83 3.83 -21.99
N LYS A 431 -23.67 3.93 -23.02
CA LYS A 431 -23.87 5.14 -23.82
C LYS A 431 -25.32 5.56 -23.79
N ARG A 432 -25.59 6.85 -23.61
CA ARG A 432 -26.93 7.43 -23.72
C ARG A 432 -26.85 8.77 -24.46
N THR A 433 -27.71 8.96 -25.46
CA THR A 433 -27.81 10.23 -26.18
C THR A 433 -28.89 11.10 -25.55
N PHE A 434 -28.55 12.37 -25.35
CA PHE A 434 -29.41 13.45 -24.87
C PHE A 434 -29.49 14.55 -25.94
N THR A 435 -30.32 15.56 -25.73
CA THR A 435 -30.52 16.66 -26.69
C THR A 435 -30.80 18.00 -25.98
N THR A 436 -30.78 19.08 -26.75
CA THR A 436 -31.12 20.44 -26.30
C THR A 436 -32.63 20.62 -26.15
N VAL A 437 -33.05 21.41 -25.17
CA VAL A 437 -34.46 21.73 -24.91
C VAL A 437 -34.84 23.16 -25.30
N VAL A 438 -33.86 23.99 -25.71
CA VAL A 438 -34.08 25.35 -26.21
C VAL A 438 -33.42 25.55 -27.57
N ASP A 439 -34.06 26.32 -28.45
CA ASP A 439 -33.48 26.72 -29.74
C ASP A 439 -32.20 27.54 -29.55
N ASN A 440 -31.16 27.20 -30.33
CA ASN A 440 -29.82 27.81 -30.28
C ASN A 440 -29.14 27.72 -28.90
N GLN A 441 -29.52 26.74 -28.08
CA GLN A 441 -28.90 26.47 -26.78
C GLN A 441 -27.39 26.24 -26.92
N SER A 442 -26.59 27.20 -26.45
CA SER A 442 -25.13 27.21 -26.61
C SER A 442 -24.39 26.43 -25.53
N THR A 443 -25.05 26.09 -24.41
CA THR A 443 -24.49 25.33 -23.29
C THR A 443 -25.49 24.28 -22.80
N VAL A 444 -25.00 23.09 -22.45
CA VAL A 444 -25.80 22.07 -21.74
C VAL A 444 -25.04 21.61 -20.50
N GLN A 445 -25.72 21.67 -19.36
CA GLN A 445 -25.25 21.15 -18.07
C GLN A 445 -25.76 19.72 -17.86
N PHE A 446 -24.91 18.87 -17.33
CA PHE A 446 -25.21 17.48 -17.00
C PHE A 446 -24.87 17.20 -15.54
N PRO A 447 -25.82 17.34 -14.61
CA PRO A 447 -25.67 16.91 -13.22
C PRO A 447 -25.64 15.38 -13.15
N VAL A 448 -24.58 14.80 -12.57
CA VAL A 448 -24.38 13.36 -12.44
C VAL A 448 -24.74 12.88 -11.03
N TYR A 449 -25.52 11.81 -10.95
CA TYR A 449 -26.02 11.25 -9.70
C TYR A 449 -25.78 9.74 -9.59
N GLN A 450 -25.66 9.28 -8.35
CA GLN A 450 -25.60 7.86 -7.97
C GLN A 450 -26.69 7.54 -6.93
N GLY A 451 -27.53 6.55 -7.22
CA GLY A 451 -28.63 6.12 -6.34
C GLY A 451 -29.84 5.57 -7.11
N GLU A 452 -30.86 5.12 -6.37
CA GLU A 452 -32.05 4.43 -6.93
C GLU A 452 -33.34 5.27 -6.88
N ARG A 453 -33.26 6.54 -6.44
CA ARG A 453 -34.45 7.38 -6.23
C ARG A 453 -34.81 8.15 -7.50
N THR A 454 -36.10 8.36 -7.73
CA THR A 454 -36.62 9.05 -8.93
C THR A 454 -36.34 10.55 -8.93
N ASN A 455 -36.29 11.19 -7.76
CA ASN A 455 -35.87 12.58 -7.60
C ASN A 455 -34.36 12.62 -7.32
N CYS A 456 -33.59 13.37 -8.13
CA CYS A 456 -32.15 13.47 -7.93
C CYS A 456 -31.75 14.10 -6.58
N ALA A 457 -32.63 14.89 -5.95
CA ALA A 457 -32.37 15.43 -4.61
C ALA A 457 -32.33 14.36 -3.51
N ASP A 458 -32.82 13.15 -3.76
CA ASP A 458 -32.71 11.99 -2.87
C ASP A 458 -31.50 11.09 -3.20
N ASN A 459 -30.69 11.43 -4.22
CA ASN A 459 -29.53 10.65 -4.69
C ASN A 459 -28.20 11.38 -4.38
N THR A 460 -27.08 10.66 -4.42
CA THR A 460 -25.76 11.27 -4.21
C THR A 460 -25.32 12.02 -5.46
N SER A 461 -25.06 13.33 -5.38
CA SER A 461 -24.46 14.10 -6.46
C SER A 461 -22.95 13.83 -6.58
N LEU A 462 -22.52 13.28 -7.72
CA LEU A 462 -21.11 13.04 -8.04
C LEU A 462 -20.42 14.29 -8.61
N GLY A 463 -21.21 15.29 -9.02
CA GLY A 463 -20.74 16.56 -9.58
C GLY A 463 -21.55 16.96 -10.82
N GLU A 464 -21.10 18.01 -11.49
CA GLU A 464 -21.76 18.56 -12.67
C GLU A 464 -20.72 18.87 -13.76
N PHE A 465 -21.09 18.72 -15.03
CA PHE A 465 -20.27 19.14 -16.15
C PHE A 465 -21.05 19.93 -17.21
N THR A 466 -20.38 20.92 -17.81
CA THR A 466 -20.95 21.76 -18.87
C THR A 466 -20.29 21.45 -20.21
N LEU A 467 -21.10 21.12 -21.22
CA LEU A 467 -20.67 21.02 -22.62
C LEU A 467 -20.95 22.34 -23.33
N ALA A 468 -19.88 23.05 -23.74
CA ALA A 468 -19.96 24.36 -24.38
C ALA A 468 -18.73 24.67 -25.25
N PRO A 469 -18.85 25.55 -26.27
CA PRO A 469 -20.09 26.01 -26.87
C PRO A 469 -20.63 24.98 -27.88
N LEU A 470 -21.94 24.78 -27.88
CA LEU A 470 -22.66 23.98 -28.89
C LEU A 470 -22.85 24.78 -30.20
N PRO A 471 -23.00 24.10 -31.35
CA PRO A 471 -23.46 24.75 -32.59
C PRO A 471 -24.91 25.24 -32.46
N PRO A 472 -25.30 26.35 -33.12
CA PRO A 472 -26.70 26.78 -33.17
C PRO A 472 -27.55 25.76 -33.97
N MET A 473 -28.46 25.11 -33.26
CA MET A 473 -29.42 24.10 -33.74
C MET A 473 -30.75 24.31 -33.02
N ARG A 474 -31.86 23.75 -33.52
CA ARG A 474 -33.14 23.82 -32.80
C ARG A 474 -33.15 22.91 -31.56
N ALA A 475 -34.12 23.11 -30.68
CA ALA A 475 -34.45 22.14 -29.64
C ALA A 475 -34.72 20.76 -30.27
N GLY A 476 -34.16 19.69 -29.67
CA GLY A 476 -34.27 18.32 -30.18
C GLY A 476 -33.34 17.94 -31.35
N GLU A 477 -32.66 18.90 -32.01
CA GLU A 477 -31.76 18.60 -33.14
C GLU A 477 -30.35 18.19 -32.69
N ALA A 478 -29.85 18.67 -31.54
CA ALA A 478 -28.50 18.37 -31.07
C ALA A 478 -28.38 16.93 -30.55
N ALA A 479 -27.38 16.17 -31.01
CA ALA A 479 -27.15 14.79 -30.61
C ALA A 479 -25.96 14.68 -29.63
N LEU A 480 -26.26 14.69 -28.32
CA LEU A 480 -25.28 14.75 -27.24
C LEU A 480 -25.04 13.34 -26.67
N GLU A 481 -24.00 12.64 -27.11
CA GLU A 481 -23.66 11.32 -26.57
C GLU A 481 -22.85 11.43 -25.28
N CYS A 482 -23.46 11.03 -24.17
CA CYS A 482 -22.74 10.79 -22.93
C CYS A 482 -22.29 9.32 -22.87
N VAL A 483 -21.02 9.12 -22.57
CA VAL A 483 -20.38 7.82 -22.35
C VAL A 483 -20.05 7.72 -20.87
N PHE A 484 -20.61 6.70 -20.20
CA PHE A 484 -20.34 6.35 -18.81
C PHE A 484 -19.46 5.11 -18.79
N GLU A 485 -18.21 5.29 -18.39
CA GLU A 485 -17.18 4.24 -18.30
C GLU A 485 -16.88 3.99 -16.83
N VAL A 486 -17.08 2.76 -16.36
CA VAL A 486 -16.75 2.36 -14.98
C VAL A 486 -15.58 1.39 -15.03
N ASP A 487 -14.51 1.73 -14.32
CA ASP A 487 -13.26 0.96 -14.34
C ASP A 487 -13.28 -0.27 -13.41
N VAL A 488 -12.17 -1.02 -13.41
CA VAL A 488 -11.96 -2.20 -12.55
C VAL A 488 -11.86 -1.90 -11.04
N ASN A 489 -11.95 -0.63 -10.62
CA ASN A 489 -12.03 -0.17 -9.23
C ASN A 489 -13.46 0.22 -8.82
N GLY A 490 -14.40 0.25 -9.78
CA GLY A 490 -15.75 0.79 -9.60
C GLY A 490 -15.80 2.32 -9.66
N ILE A 491 -14.82 2.98 -10.28
CA ILE A 491 -14.73 4.45 -10.38
C ILE A 491 -15.28 4.90 -11.74
N LEU A 492 -16.11 5.94 -11.74
CA LEU A 492 -16.79 6.49 -12.91
C LEU A 492 -15.94 7.55 -13.63
N LYS A 493 -15.81 7.37 -14.94
CA LYS A 493 -15.34 8.35 -15.92
C LYS A 493 -16.48 8.68 -16.89
N VAL A 494 -16.81 9.96 -17.02
CA VAL A 494 -17.81 10.44 -17.99
C VAL A 494 -17.12 11.26 -19.08
N THR A 495 -17.52 11.02 -20.33
CA THR A 495 -17.15 11.82 -21.51
C THR A 495 -18.44 12.22 -22.24
N ALA A 496 -18.51 13.43 -22.79
CA ALA A 496 -19.67 13.89 -23.55
C ALA A 496 -19.25 14.44 -24.93
N THR A 497 -19.92 13.98 -25.99
CA THR A 497 -19.60 14.34 -27.38
C THR A 497 -20.85 14.76 -28.15
N GLU A 498 -20.82 15.96 -28.75
CA GLU A 498 -21.82 16.40 -29.72
C GLU A 498 -21.47 15.81 -31.10
N LYS A 499 -22.35 14.96 -31.65
CA LYS A 499 -22.03 14.11 -32.82
C LYS A 499 -21.86 14.88 -34.13
N THR A 500 -22.52 16.03 -34.28
CA THR A 500 -22.60 16.79 -35.54
C THR A 500 -21.30 17.54 -35.82
N SER A 501 -20.74 18.18 -34.79
CA SER A 501 -19.47 18.90 -34.83
C SER A 501 -18.27 18.03 -34.41
N GLY A 502 -18.51 16.85 -33.84
CA GLY A 502 -17.49 15.98 -33.26
C GLY A 502 -16.83 16.57 -32.01
N ARG A 503 -17.41 17.61 -31.40
CA ARG A 503 -16.86 18.26 -30.19
C ARG A 503 -17.04 17.37 -28.98
N THR A 504 -15.93 16.91 -28.43
CA THR A 504 -15.87 16.12 -27.20
C THR A 504 -15.38 16.99 -26.04
N ALA A 505 -16.14 17.01 -24.94
CA ALA A 505 -15.65 17.40 -23.64
C ALA A 505 -15.17 16.16 -22.87
N ASN A 506 -13.87 16.09 -22.62
CA ASN A 506 -13.32 15.27 -21.54
C ASN A 506 -13.35 16.11 -20.26
N ILE A 507 -13.92 15.56 -19.20
CA ILE A 507 -14.53 16.36 -18.14
C ILE A 507 -13.62 16.44 -16.90
N THR A 508 -13.20 17.65 -16.57
CA THR A 508 -12.80 18.02 -15.20
C THR A 508 -14.09 18.31 -14.43
N ILE A 509 -14.37 17.55 -13.36
CA ILE A 509 -15.67 17.60 -12.69
C ILE A 509 -15.72 18.81 -11.73
N SER A 510 -16.50 19.83 -12.10
CA SER A 510 -16.83 20.95 -11.21
C SER A 510 -17.75 20.50 -10.06
N ASN A 511 -17.56 21.08 -8.87
CA ASN A 511 -18.32 20.81 -7.64
C ASN A 511 -18.32 19.33 -7.17
N ALA A 512 -17.36 18.53 -7.64
CA ALA A 512 -17.07 17.22 -7.07
C ALA A 512 -16.61 17.35 -5.60
N VAL A 513 -16.92 16.35 -4.78
CA VAL A 513 -16.45 16.23 -3.39
C VAL A 513 -15.62 14.96 -3.26
N GLY A 514 -14.58 15.00 -2.43
CA GLY A 514 -13.66 13.88 -2.24
C GLY A 514 -12.66 13.64 -3.39
N LYS A 515 -12.76 14.40 -4.50
CA LYS A 515 -11.82 14.32 -5.63
C LYS A 515 -10.80 15.45 -5.55
N LEU A 516 -9.53 15.10 -5.37
CA LEU A 516 -8.43 16.05 -5.34
C LEU A 516 -7.83 16.23 -6.74
N SER A 517 -7.32 17.42 -7.07
CA SER A 517 -6.49 17.61 -8.26
C SER A 517 -5.10 17.01 -8.05
N SER A 518 -4.38 16.67 -9.14
CA SER A 518 -3.03 16.13 -9.03
C SER A 518 -2.07 17.06 -8.27
N ALA A 519 -2.22 18.39 -8.41
CA ALA A 519 -1.39 19.35 -7.67
C ALA A 519 -1.67 19.35 -6.16
N GLU A 520 -2.92 19.14 -5.74
CA GLU A 520 -3.26 18.98 -4.32
C GLU A 520 -2.74 17.65 -3.77
N ILE A 521 -2.82 16.56 -4.55
CA ILE A 521 -2.24 15.26 -4.17
C ILE A 521 -0.72 15.36 -4.05
N ASP A 522 -0.04 15.97 -5.02
CA ASP A 522 1.42 16.14 -5.01
C ASP A 522 1.87 16.99 -3.80
N GLN A 523 1.14 18.07 -3.49
CA GLN A 523 1.37 18.89 -2.28
C GLN A 523 1.17 18.08 -0.99
N MET A 524 0.11 17.27 -0.89
CA MET A 524 -0.16 16.40 0.26
C MET A 524 0.88 15.27 0.41
N VAL A 525 1.43 14.75 -0.69
CA VAL A 525 2.56 13.81 -0.69
C VAL A 525 3.82 14.48 -0.12
N ASP A 526 4.12 15.70 -0.58
CA ASP A 526 5.26 16.49 -0.09
C ASP A 526 5.11 16.84 1.41
N ASP A 527 3.90 17.20 1.87
CA ASP A 527 3.64 17.48 3.28
C ASP A 527 3.69 16.20 4.14
N ALA A 528 3.17 15.07 3.65
CA ALA A 528 3.34 13.77 4.31
C ALA A 528 4.82 13.38 4.46
N ALA A 529 5.66 13.67 3.46
CA ALA A 529 7.10 13.45 3.50
C ALA A 529 7.83 14.40 4.48
N LYS A 530 7.43 15.68 4.55
CA LYS A 530 7.93 16.63 5.56
C LYS A 530 7.61 16.16 6.97
N PHE A 531 6.36 15.75 7.24
CA PHE A 531 5.98 15.26 8.55
C PHE A 531 6.72 13.97 8.91
N LYS A 532 6.85 12.99 8.00
CA LYS A 532 7.67 11.79 8.25
C LYS A 532 9.13 12.13 8.59
N THR A 533 9.71 13.14 7.93
CA THR A 533 11.06 13.61 8.23
C THR A 533 11.16 14.20 9.65
N SER A 534 10.12 14.90 10.11
CA SER A 534 10.02 15.40 11.49
C SER A 534 9.86 14.28 12.51
N ASP A 535 8.95 13.34 12.27
CA ASP A 535 8.71 12.17 13.15
C ASP A 535 9.98 11.30 13.25
N GLU A 536 10.71 11.11 12.15
CA GLU A 536 12.03 10.44 12.14
C GLU A 536 13.10 11.21 12.93
N ALA A 537 13.13 12.55 12.86
CA ALA A 537 14.08 13.37 13.61
C ALA A 537 13.80 13.31 15.12
N PHE A 538 12.52 13.38 15.51
CA PHE A 538 12.07 13.18 16.88
C PHE A 538 12.43 11.77 17.39
N THR A 539 12.17 10.73 16.60
CA THR A 539 12.53 9.34 16.95
C THR A 539 14.04 9.19 17.19
N LYS A 540 14.88 9.64 16.25
CA LYS A 540 16.36 9.58 16.38
C LYS A 540 16.88 10.36 17.59
N ARG A 541 16.18 11.43 17.98
CA ARG A 541 16.45 12.23 19.18
C ARG A 541 16.08 11.48 20.45
N PHE A 542 14.89 10.89 20.51
CA PHE A 542 14.42 10.08 21.63
C PHE A 542 15.28 8.83 21.85
N GLU A 543 15.64 8.10 20.79
CA GLU A 543 16.59 6.98 20.87
C GLU A 543 17.94 7.41 21.46
N SER A 544 18.47 8.57 21.02
CA SER A 544 19.73 9.11 21.52
C SER A 544 19.65 9.53 22.98
N ARG A 545 18.47 9.99 23.44
CA ARG A 545 18.16 10.27 24.85
C ARG A 545 18.20 8.99 25.68
N GLN A 546 17.44 7.96 25.27
CA GLN A 546 17.34 6.71 26.03
C GLN A 546 18.67 5.92 26.04
N GLN A 547 19.46 6.02 24.97
CA GLN A 547 20.82 5.46 24.94
C GLN A 547 21.74 6.15 25.96
N LEU A 548 21.70 7.49 26.04
CA LEU A 548 22.49 8.26 27.01
C LEU A 548 22.04 7.99 28.45
N GLU A 549 20.74 8.01 28.74
CA GLU A 549 20.16 7.71 30.05
C GLU A 549 20.55 6.29 30.52
N SER A 550 20.33 5.28 29.67
CA SER A 550 20.77 3.90 29.91
C SER A 550 22.29 3.79 30.13
N TYR A 551 23.10 4.63 29.48
CA TYR A 551 24.54 4.63 29.69
C TYR A 551 24.95 5.34 30.99
N ILE A 552 24.25 6.40 31.39
CA ILE A 552 24.42 7.09 32.68
C ILE A 552 24.19 6.11 33.83
N SER A 553 23.04 5.43 33.91
CA SER A 553 22.74 4.54 35.05
C SER A 553 23.74 3.38 35.19
N ARG A 554 24.21 2.82 34.06
CA ARG A 554 25.28 1.82 34.05
C ARG A 554 26.62 2.37 34.56
N VAL A 555 26.90 3.64 34.31
CA VAL A 555 28.11 4.32 34.80
C VAL A 555 27.98 4.67 36.29
N GLU A 556 26.80 5.06 36.76
CA GLU A 556 26.53 5.28 38.19
C GLU A 556 26.70 3.98 39.00
N GLU A 557 26.18 2.85 38.53
CA GLU A 557 26.41 1.53 39.14
C GLU A 557 27.92 1.20 39.26
N ILE A 558 28.68 1.45 38.18
CA ILE A 558 30.14 1.25 38.12
C ILE A 558 30.92 2.18 39.07
N VAL A 559 30.42 3.40 39.33
CA VAL A 559 31.08 4.41 40.19
C VAL A 559 30.67 4.29 41.66
N SER A 560 29.49 3.75 41.92
CA SER A 560 28.94 3.51 43.26
C SER A 560 29.37 2.18 43.88
N ASP A 561 29.66 1.13 43.09
CA ASP A 561 30.29 -0.11 43.59
C ASP A 561 31.58 0.21 44.38
N PRO A 562 31.63 -0.05 45.70
CA PRO A 562 32.82 0.18 46.52
C PRO A 562 34.06 -0.56 46.00
N GLY A 563 33.86 -1.77 45.46
CA GLY A 563 34.89 -2.63 44.92
C GLY A 563 35.51 -2.11 43.62
N MET A 564 34.82 -1.23 42.88
CA MET A 564 35.34 -0.54 41.69
C MET A 564 35.80 0.88 42.03
N SER A 565 35.04 1.61 42.85
CA SER A 565 35.39 2.94 43.38
C SER A 565 36.79 2.97 44.00
N MET A 566 37.17 1.97 44.81
CA MET A 566 38.51 1.88 45.41
C MET A 566 39.65 1.59 44.41
N LYS A 567 39.33 1.14 43.19
CA LYS A 567 40.32 0.77 42.16
C LYS A 567 40.54 1.87 41.11
N LEU A 568 39.76 2.94 41.13
CA LEU A 568 39.94 4.11 40.28
C LEU A 568 41.14 4.95 40.75
N LYS A 569 41.98 5.43 39.83
CA LYS A 569 43.08 6.35 40.16
C LYS A 569 42.51 7.68 40.69
N ARG A 570 43.15 8.27 41.71
CA ARG A 570 42.75 9.54 42.33
C ARG A 570 42.58 10.64 41.26
N GLY A 571 41.48 11.40 41.30
CA GLY A 571 41.13 12.36 40.25
C GLY A 571 40.41 11.79 39.02
N ASN A 572 40.29 10.46 38.83
CA ASN A 572 39.42 9.91 37.78
C ASN A 572 37.95 9.84 38.22
N LYS A 573 37.66 9.58 39.50
CA LYS A 573 36.29 9.52 40.03
C LYS A 573 35.58 10.87 39.88
N GLU A 574 36.20 11.94 40.41
CA GLU A 574 35.74 13.33 40.28
C GLU A 574 35.45 13.75 38.82
N ARG A 575 36.28 13.28 37.86
CA ARG A 575 36.09 13.55 36.42
C ARG A 575 34.95 12.77 35.79
N ILE A 576 34.64 11.57 36.29
CA ILE A 576 33.49 10.78 35.84
C ILE A 576 32.21 11.35 36.45
N GLU A 577 32.22 11.74 37.72
CA GLU A 577 31.10 12.39 38.42
C GLU A 577 30.75 13.74 37.79
N SER A 578 31.77 14.55 37.46
CA SER A 578 31.60 15.77 36.67
C SER A 578 30.98 15.48 35.30
N ALA A 579 31.46 14.46 34.57
CA ALA A 579 30.94 14.09 33.25
C ALA A 579 29.54 13.44 33.29
N LEU A 580 29.17 12.79 34.39
CA LEU A 580 27.80 12.31 34.67
C LEU A 580 26.85 13.51 34.83
N SER A 581 27.20 14.45 35.70
CA SER A 581 26.44 15.70 35.90
C SER A 581 26.30 16.48 34.59
N ASP A 582 27.39 16.61 33.83
CA ASP A 582 27.41 17.23 32.50
C ASP A 582 26.46 16.54 31.49
N ALA A 583 26.23 15.23 31.63
CA ALA A 583 25.38 14.44 30.75
C ALA A 583 23.91 14.44 31.21
N MET A 584 23.66 14.37 32.51
CA MET A 584 22.33 14.59 33.12
C MET A 584 21.80 15.99 32.77
N ALA A 585 22.63 17.04 32.93
CA ALA A 585 22.25 18.39 32.53
C ALA A 585 21.94 18.53 31.03
N GLN A 586 22.49 17.67 30.16
CA GLN A 586 22.12 17.63 28.74
C GLN A 586 20.78 16.90 28.50
N LEU A 587 20.40 15.96 29.36
CA LEU A 587 19.09 15.30 29.33
C LEU A 587 17.97 16.25 29.80
N GLU A 588 18.24 17.20 30.70
CA GLU A 588 17.25 18.20 31.13
C GLU A 588 16.97 19.31 30.08
N VAL A 589 17.78 19.39 29.01
CA VAL A 589 17.57 20.40 27.94
C VAL A 589 16.58 19.87 26.89
N GLU A 590 15.37 20.46 26.89
CA GLU A 590 14.25 20.12 25.99
C GLU A 590 14.54 20.26 24.50
N ASP A 591 15.66 20.87 24.07
CA ASP A 591 16.10 21.00 22.66
C ASP A 591 17.41 20.28 22.30
N SER A 592 18.02 19.47 23.20
CA SER A 592 19.27 18.74 22.93
C SER A 592 19.22 17.88 21.67
N THR A 593 20.09 18.17 20.68
CA THR A 593 20.16 17.44 19.41
C THR A 593 20.59 15.97 19.60
N PRO A 594 20.25 15.05 18.66
CA PRO A 594 20.78 13.67 18.69
C PRO A 594 22.32 13.66 18.74
N GLU A 595 22.96 14.61 18.07
CA GLU A 595 24.41 14.76 17.96
C GLU A 595 25.04 15.22 19.28
N ASP A 596 24.42 16.16 20.01
CA ASP A 596 24.90 16.59 21.32
C ASP A 596 24.73 15.52 22.39
N LEU A 597 23.61 14.78 22.36
CA LEU A 597 23.38 13.62 23.24
C LEU A 597 24.45 12.54 22.99
N LYS A 598 24.69 12.16 21.72
CA LYS A 598 25.77 11.23 21.33
C LYS A 598 27.16 11.76 21.69
N LYS A 599 27.41 13.06 21.59
CA LYS A 599 28.69 13.71 21.96
C LYS A 599 28.96 13.64 23.45
N LYS A 600 27.96 13.85 24.32
CA LYS A 600 28.05 13.61 25.77
C LYS A 600 28.23 12.13 26.09
N GLU A 601 27.49 11.24 25.42
CA GLU A 601 27.62 9.79 25.55
C GLU A 601 29.04 9.32 25.20
N LEU A 602 29.61 9.78 24.07
CA LEU A 602 30.98 9.50 23.66
C LEU A 602 32.02 10.09 24.63
N ALA A 603 31.78 11.26 25.21
CA ALA A 603 32.67 11.83 26.24
C ALA A 603 32.72 10.97 27.50
N LEU A 604 31.55 10.55 28.01
CA LEU A 604 31.46 9.67 29.18
C LEU A 604 32.06 8.28 28.87
N LYS A 605 31.76 7.69 27.71
CA LYS A 605 32.37 6.44 27.21
C LYS A 605 33.90 6.52 27.16
N ARG A 606 34.47 7.64 26.67
CA ARG A 606 35.93 7.85 26.61
C ARG A 606 36.56 7.93 28.00
N LEU A 607 35.93 8.63 28.95
CA LEU A 607 36.42 8.74 30.32
C LEU A 607 36.38 7.39 31.04
N ILE A 608 35.27 6.66 30.94
CA ILE A 608 35.10 5.31 31.50
C ILE A 608 36.11 4.34 30.89
N THR A 609 36.20 4.29 29.56
CA THR A 609 37.15 3.40 28.86
C THR A 609 38.59 3.69 29.27
N LYS A 610 38.98 4.97 29.42
CA LYS A 610 40.32 5.37 29.87
C LYS A 610 40.60 4.99 31.32
N ALA A 611 39.61 5.11 32.20
CA ALA A 611 39.71 4.68 33.59
C ALA A 611 39.81 3.14 33.72
N MET A 612 39.05 2.39 32.92
CA MET A 612 39.14 0.92 32.88
C MET A 612 40.41 0.43 32.20
N ALA A 613 40.91 1.10 31.18
CA ALA A 613 42.15 0.73 30.48
C ALA A 613 43.41 0.94 31.33
N THR A 614 43.35 1.75 32.40
CA THR A 614 44.49 1.92 33.33
C THR A 614 44.69 0.74 34.30
N ARG A 615 43.98 -0.37 34.07
CA ARG A 615 43.96 -1.64 34.85
C ARG A 615 45.03 -2.66 34.41
N LEU A 616 45.80 -2.41 33.34
CA LEU A 616 46.80 -3.35 32.80
C LEU A 616 48.25 -2.86 32.95
N PRO A 617 49.00 -3.45 33.90
CA PRO A 617 50.46 -3.52 33.87
C PRO A 617 50.97 -4.97 33.96
N SER A 618 51.73 -5.39 32.93
CA SER A 618 52.88 -6.32 33.01
C SER A 618 52.77 -7.63 33.82
N GLU A 619 52.08 -8.65 33.30
CA GLU A 619 52.38 -10.07 33.59
C GLU A 619 52.35 -10.92 32.30
N LEU A 620 53.35 -10.74 31.42
CA LEU A 620 53.65 -11.65 30.30
C LEU A 620 55.03 -11.31 29.68
N SER A 621 56.10 -11.56 30.44
CA SER A 621 57.49 -11.29 30.03
C SER A 621 58.48 -12.35 30.54
N ILE A 622 58.12 -13.63 30.39
CA ILE A 622 58.97 -14.82 30.53
C ILE A 622 58.51 -15.85 29.47
N ALA A 623 59.38 -16.79 29.12
CA ALA A 623 59.13 -17.89 28.18
C ALA A 623 59.08 -17.52 26.68
N SER A 624 60.12 -16.83 26.19
CA SER A 624 60.57 -16.98 24.80
C SER A 624 61.71 -18.00 24.70
N GLN A 625 61.42 -19.28 24.41
CA GLN A 625 62.39 -20.24 23.84
C GLN A 625 61.74 -21.54 23.35
N LEU A 626 62.39 -22.17 22.35
CA LEU A 626 62.20 -23.55 21.83
C LEU A 626 60.96 -23.88 20.96
N SER A 627 61.16 -23.73 19.64
CA SER A 627 60.92 -24.72 18.55
C SER A 627 59.57 -25.46 18.38
N MET A 628 59.01 -25.32 17.17
CA MET A 628 58.08 -26.26 16.50
C MET A 628 58.84 -27.47 15.88
N PRO A 629 58.22 -28.44 15.14
CA PRO A 629 56.82 -28.93 15.09
C PRO A 629 56.69 -30.50 15.09
N THR A 630 55.47 -31.00 14.83
CA THR A 630 55.10 -32.21 14.01
C THR A 630 54.55 -33.51 14.65
N THR A 631 53.47 -33.99 14.01
CA THR A 631 53.06 -35.39 13.71
C THR A 631 52.80 -36.48 14.78
N SER A 632 51.50 -36.63 15.08
CA SER A 632 50.64 -37.75 14.59
C SER A 632 50.33 -38.98 15.47
N THR A 633 49.12 -39.48 15.22
CA THR A 633 48.67 -40.90 15.20
C THR A 633 48.39 -41.65 16.52
N MET A 634 47.15 -42.13 16.59
CA MET A 634 46.60 -43.15 17.52
C MET A 634 47.55 -44.35 17.72
N GLN A 635 47.51 -45.04 18.86
CA GLN A 635 46.63 -46.22 19.04
C GLN A 635 46.62 -46.77 20.50
N ARG A 636 45.49 -47.40 20.87
CA ARG A 636 45.30 -48.74 21.53
C ARG A 636 46.33 -49.22 22.59
N ILE A 637 46.01 -50.02 23.63
CA ILE A 637 44.97 -51.07 23.78
C ILE A 637 44.81 -51.50 25.28
N ILE A 638 43.61 -51.97 25.72
CA ILE A 638 43.25 -52.97 26.78
C ILE A 638 44.04 -52.92 28.15
N THR A 639 43.47 -52.90 29.38
CA THR A 639 42.51 -53.84 30.04
C THR A 639 42.01 -53.29 31.40
N GLN A 640 40.99 -53.96 32.00
CA GLN A 640 40.67 -54.02 33.46
C GLN A 640 40.09 -52.74 34.14
N SER A 641 39.17 -52.81 35.12
CA SER A 641 38.28 -53.91 35.57
C SER A 641 37.12 -53.39 36.46
N ILE A 642 36.19 -54.30 36.83
CA ILE A 642 35.18 -54.24 37.92
C ILE A 642 33.95 -53.30 37.78
N ARG A 643 32.78 -53.95 37.63
CA ARG A 643 31.47 -53.72 38.31
C ARG A 643 31.29 -52.37 39.06
N SER A 644 30.24 -51.57 38.90
CA SER A 644 28.84 -51.80 38.52
C SER A 644 28.19 -50.43 38.14
N SER A 645 26.89 -50.15 38.07
CA SER A 645 25.61 -50.81 38.42
C SER A 645 24.48 -50.28 37.50
N CYS A 646 23.29 -50.91 37.52
CA CYS A 646 22.12 -50.43 36.76
C CYS A 646 20.80 -50.99 37.35
N PRO A 647 19.71 -50.19 37.36
CA PRO A 647 18.48 -50.53 36.60
C PRO A 647 18.19 -49.45 35.52
N ARG A 648 17.66 -49.74 34.31
CA ARG A 648 16.32 -50.29 33.94
C ARG A 648 15.17 -49.39 34.44
N LEU A 649 14.05 -49.16 33.73
CA LEU A 649 13.39 -49.75 32.54
C LEU A 649 12.97 -48.60 31.57
N VAL A 650 12.51 -48.72 30.30
CA VAL A 650 12.37 -49.82 29.31
C VAL A 650 12.34 -49.20 27.88
N CYS A 651 12.45 -50.01 26.82
CA CYS A 651 12.04 -49.65 25.44
C CYS A 651 11.52 -50.92 24.72
N PRO A 652 10.55 -50.80 23.79
CA PRO A 652 10.74 -51.48 22.51
C PRO A 652 10.29 -50.69 21.25
N GLN A 653 11.18 -50.66 20.25
CA GLN A 653 11.02 -51.19 18.86
C GLN A 653 9.79 -50.78 18.02
N GLY A 654 9.89 -50.45 16.73
CA GLY A 654 11.03 -50.40 15.78
C GLY A 654 10.61 -49.64 14.48
N THR A 655 11.23 -49.75 13.31
CA THR A 655 12.30 -50.65 12.80
C THR A 655 12.96 -50.04 11.53
N GLN A 656 14.31 -50.07 11.43
CA GLN A 656 15.22 -49.99 10.24
C GLN A 656 15.04 -48.87 9.16
N VAL A 657 16.05 -48.06 8.76
CA VAL A 657 17.40 -48.32 8.16
C VAL A 657 17.27 -48.83 6.70
N PHE A 658 17.91 -48.27 5.65
CA PHE A 658 19.27 -47.72 5.42
C PHE A 658 19.28 -46.22 4.99
N ARG A 659 20.32 -45.36 5.20
CA ARG A 659 21.75 -45.37 4.79
C ARG A 659 21.92 -45.37 3.25
N SER A 660 22.67 -44.50 2.57
CA SER A 660 24.03 -43.93 2.76
C SER A 660 24.22 -42.74 1.78
N SER A 661 25.20 -41.82 1.83
CA SER A 661 26.22 -41.40 2.81
C SER A 661 26.93 -40.12 2.28
N CYS A 662 27.51 -39.29 3.16
CA CYS A 662 28.79 -38.53 3.05
C CYS A 662 29.16 -37.74 1.75
N LEU A 663 29.87 -36.60 1.78
CA LEU A 663 30.66 -35.92 2.83
C LEU A 663 30.86 -34.42 2.49
N LEU A 664 31.19 -33.61 3.50
CA LEU A 664 31.70 -32.22 3.41
C LEU A 664 33.23 -32.23 3.70
N PRO A 665 34.08 -31.27 3.25
CA PRO A 665 34.07 -29.90 3.82
C PRO A 665 34.53 -28.71 2.93
N ARG A 666 34.34 -27.51 3.51
CA ARG A 666 34.84 -26.15 3.15
C ARG A 666 36.36 -26.00 3.48
N PRO A 667 37.15 -25.01 2.97
CA PRO A 667 37.02 -23.59 3.40
C PRO A 667 37.54 -22.39 2.54
N GLN A 668 36.92 -21.23 2.82
CA GLN A 668 37.49 -19.86 2.99
C GLN A 668 37.79 -18.85 1.84
N ARG A 669 37.32 -17.60 2.10
CA ARG A 669 37.76 -16.24 1.69
C ARG A 669 37.48 -15.69 0.27
N GLY A 670 36.75 -14.56 0.23
CA GLY A 670 36.53 -13.65 -0.91
C GLY A 670 35.36 -12.67 -0.67
N VAL A 671 35.53 -11.35 -0.92
CA VAL A 671 34.59 -10.23 -0.63
C VAL A 671 34.94 -9.03 -1.55
N PRO A 672 34.14 -7.95 -1.78
CA PRO A 672 32.67 -7.72 -1.67
C PRO A 672 31.94 -7.78 -3.06
N LEU A 673 31.12 -6.89 -3.68
CA LEU A 673 30.66 -5.47 -3.56
C LEU A 673 29.29 -5.21 -4.29
N ASN A 674 28.52 -4.22 -3.78
CA ASN A 674 27.73 -3.09 -4.37
C ASN A 674 27.01 -3.16 -5.76
N VAL A 675 26.22 -2.15 -6.21
CA VAL A 675 25.03 -1.40 -5.68
C VAL A 675 24.59 -0.35 -6.74
N ARG A 676 23.28 -0.20 -7.05
CA ARG A 676 22.61 0.93 -7.79
C ARG A 676 23.12 1.27 -9.24
N GLU A 677 22.50 2.09 -10.11
CA GLU A 677 21.07 2.43 -10.40
C GLU A 677 20.87 3.00 -11.84
N PHE A 678 19.59 3.15 -12.25
CA PHE A 678 18.92 4.10 -13.18
C PHE A 678 19.50 4.61 -14.54
N ALA A 679 18.70 4.33 -15.60
CA ALA A 679 17.95 5.31 -16.44
C ALA A 679 18.47 5.92 -17.78
N ASN A 680 17.57 5.76 -18.78
CA ASN A 680 17.07 6.73 -19.77
C ASN A 680 17.73 6.96 -21.17
N SER A 681 16.81 6.99 -22.14
CA SER A 681 16.86 7.18 -23.61
C SER A 681 16.92 8.69 -23.99
N PRO A 682 16.72 9.20 -25.24
CA PRO A 682 16.33 8.62 -26.56
C PRO A 682 17.44 8.84 -27.66
N THR A 683 17.30 8.80 -29.00
CA THR A 683 16.25 9.24 -29.98
C THR A 683 16.32 8.62 -31.40
N LEU A 684 15.13 8.58 -32.04
CA LEU A 684 14.74 8.81 -33.47
C LEU A 684 15.76 8.93 -34.63
N TYR A 685 15.31 8.50 -35.82
CA TYR A 685 15.61 9.07 -37.15
C TYR A 685 14.66 8.44 -38.24
N LYS A 686 14.34 8.97 -39.45
CA LYS A 686 14.73 10.19 -40.23
C LYS A 686 13.82 10.38 -41.48
N LYS A 687 13.57 11.61 -41.97
CA LYS A 687 13.87 12.10 -43.37
C LYS A 687 13.12 13.38 -43.82
N THR A 688 13.87 14.31 -44.46
CA THR A 688 13.59 15.22 -45.63
C THR A 688 12.28 16.04 -45.72
N ASP A 689 12.22 17.24 -46.33
CA ASP A 689 13.16 17.93 -47.25
C ASP A 689 13.10 19.49 -47.21
N LYS A 690 14.09 20.16 -47.83
CA LYS A 690 14.17 21.53 -48.42
C LYS A 690 13.27 22.73 -47.97
N ALA A 691 13.98 23.79 -47.51
CA ALA A 691 14.17 25.10 -48.17
C ALA A 691 13.44 26.43 -47.74
N LYS A 692 14.29 27.38 -47.30
CA LYS A 692 14.34 28.86 -47.57
C LYS A 692 13.39 29.84 -46.84
N LYS A 693 13.91 31.09 -46.67
CA LYS A 693 13.28 32.35 -46.14
C LYS A 693 13.01 32.37 -44.62
N ILE A 694 12.95 33.52 -43.91
CA ILE A 694 13.60 34.87 -43.98
C ILE A 694 13.33 35.60 -42.62
N SER A 695 14.10 36.64 -42.24
CA SER A 695 13.87 37.62 -41.13
C SER A 695 13.80 37.06 -39.68
N ALA A 696 14.63 37.50 -38.73
CA ALA A 696 14.50 38.70 -37.86
C ALA A 696 13.53 38.49 -36.66
N SER A 697 13.72 39.04 -35.45
CA SER A 697 14.75 39.97 -34.92
C SER A 697 14.85 39.90 -33.38
N ALA A 698 16.04 40.28 -32.86
CA ALA A 698 16.31 40.94 -31.58
C ALA A 698 15.67 40.45 -30.25
N SER A 699 16.53 39.96 -29.35
CA SER A 699 16.69 40.53 -27.98
C SER A 699 17.97 40.01 -27.32
N GLU A 700 18.81 40.91 -26.79
CA GLU A 700 19.83 40.57 -25.77
C GLU A 700 19.11 40.38 -24.41
N PRO A 701 19.70 39.70 -23.40
CA PRO A 701 20.69 40.40 -22.56
C PRO A 701 21.86 39.56 -21.99
N GLU A 702 22.86 40.31 -21.54
CA GLU A 702 23.76 40.10 -20.38
C GLU A 702 24.72 38.88 -20.29
N GLU A 703 26.00 39.22 -20.06
CA GLU A 703 27.02 38.31 -19.53
C GLU A 703 26.87 38.16 -18.01
N SER A 704 26.96 36.93 -17.50
CA SER A 704 27.36 36.69 -16.10
C SER A 704 28.50 35.67 -16.07
N SER A 705 29.68 36.10 -15.62
CA SER A 705 30.90 35.29 -15.66
C SER A 705 30.94 34.26 -14.54
N ASN A 706 30.86 32.98 -14.90
CA ASN A 706 31.08 31.87 -13.97
C ASN A 706 32.04 30.87 -14.62
N VAL A 707 33.31 30.91 -14.22
CA VAL A 707 34.36 29.99 -14.69
C VAL A 707 34.61 28.95 -13.59
N PRO A 708 34.21 27.68 -13.77
CA PRO A 708 34.56 26.62 -12.83
C PRO A 708 36.06 26.38 -12.84
N SER A 709 36.69 26.30 -11.67
CA SER A 709 38.07 25.85 -11.56
C SER A 709 38.15 24.33 -11.75
N GLU A 710 38.30 23.87 -13.00
CA GLU A 710 38.57 22.46 -13.27
C GLU A 710 39.90 22.03 -12.61
N ASP A 711 39.87 21.01 -11.75
CA ASP A 711 41.08 20.31 -11.31
C ASP A 711 41.72 19.63 -12.56
N PRO A 712 43.00 19.92 -12.87
CA PRO A 712 43.66 19.33 -14.04
C PRO A 712 43.71 17.79 -14.00
N PHE A 713 43.62 17.17 -12.82
CA PHE A 713 43.65 15.72 -12.63
C PHE A 713 42.27 15.07 -12.49
N ASP A 714 41.17 15.82 -12.66
CA ASP A 714 39.83 15.28 -12.50
C ASP A 714 39.52 14.15 -13.50
N LEU A 715 39.25 12.96 -12.96
CA LEU A 715 38.82 11.78 -13.71
C LEU A 715 37.30 11.62 -13.74
N SER A 716 36.51 12.56 -13.20
CA SER A 716 35.03 12.50 -13.19
C SER A 716 34.47 12.35 -14.60
N GLN A 717 34.98 13.10 -15.58
CA GLN A 717 34.53 13.03 -16.98
C GLN A 717 34.76 11.64 -17.58
N LEU A 718 35.88 10.97 -17.25
CA LEU A 718 36.17 9.60 -17.66
C LEU A 718 35.25 8.58 -16.97
N HIS A 719 35.07 8.69 -15.65
CA HIS A 719 34.17 7.82 -14.89
C HIS A 719 32.73 7.95 -15.37
N ASN A 720 32.23 9.18 -15.54
CA ASN A 720 30.87 9.45 -15.98
C ASN A 720 30.62 8.95 -17.41
N GLY A 721 31.60 9.10 -18.33
CA GLY A 721 31.52 8.55 -19.68
C GLY A 721 31.43 7.02 -19.70
N ILE A 722 32.28 6.35 -18.93
CA ILE A 722 32.31 4.88 -18.81
C ILE A 722 31.05 4.36 -18.10
N ALA A 723 30.65 4.98 -16.98
CA ALA A 723 29.45 4.62 -16.23
C ALA A 723 28.18 4.78 -17.09
N THR A 724 28.07 5.86 -17.87
CA THR A 724 26.96 6.08 -18.81
C THR A 724 26.93 5.00 -19.91
N ALA A 725 28.08 4.60 -20.43
CA ALA A 725 28.17 3.52 -21.43
C ALA A 725 27.72 2.16 -20.85
N VAL A 726 28.17 1.85 -19.62
CA VAL A 726 27.80 0.61 -18.90
C VAL A 726 26.32 0.61 -18.49
N ALA A 727 25.77 1.75 -18.04
CA ALA A 727 24.36 1.89 -17.67
C ALA A 727 23.44 1.71 -18.88
N ARG A 728 23.74 2.36 -20.01
CA ARG A 728 23.00 2.18 -21.27
C ARG A 728 23.06 0.75 -21.79
N LEU A 729 24.22 0.08 -21.70
CA LEU A 729 24.34 -1.34 -22.05
C LEU A 729 23.47 -2.22 -21.14
N LYS A 730 23.44 -1.97 -19.83
CA LYS A 730 22.59 -2.69 -18.87
C LYS A 730 21.09 -2.49 -19.19
N ASP A 731 20.68 -1.27 -19.54
CA ASP A 731 19.31 -0.93 -19.96
C ASP A 731 18.92 -1.64 -21.27
N ASP A 732 19.71 -1.51 -22.34
CA ASP A 732 19.48 -2.18 -23.64
C ASP A 732 19.41 -3.71 -23.49
N LEU A 733 20.31 -4.32 -22.70
CA LEU A 733 20.28 -5.76 -22.43
C LEU A 733 19.10 -6.18 -21.53
N SER A 734 18.59 -5.31 -20.66
CA SER A 734 17.40 -5.60 -19.83
C SER A 734 16.13 -5.70 -20.69
N LYS A 735 15.98 -4.80 -21.68
CA LYS A 735 14.87 -4.80 -22.65
C LYS A 735 14.87 -6.07 -23.51
N LEU A 736 16.06 -6.59 -23.85
CA LEU A 736 16.19 -7.86 -24.56
C LEU A 736 15.86 -9.09 -23.68
N ARG A 737 16.18 -9.04 -22.37
CA ARG A 737 15.79 -10.09 -21.40
C ARG A 737 14.29 -10.16 -21.10
N ALA A 738 13.52 -9.11 -21.40
CA ALA A 738 12.07 -9.10 -21.18
C ALA A 738 11.32 -10.16 -22.00
N GLY A 739 11.90 -10.69 -23.08
CA GLY A 739 11.30 -11.70 -23.97
C GLY A 739 10.99 -13.07 -23.34
N GLY A 740 11.18 -13.27 -22.03
CA GLY A 740 10.83 -14.48 -21.29
C GLY A 740 9.45 -14.47 -20.61
N ARG A 741 8.85 -13.30 -20.37
CA ARG A 741 7.50 -13.15 -19.80
C ARG A 741 6.75 -12.05 -20.55
N PHE A 742 5.51 -12.32 -20.96
CA PHE A 742 4.68 -11.34 -21.65
C PHE A 742 4.26 -10.21 -20.68
N ASN A 743 4.41 -8.96 -21.09
CA ASN A 743 3.99 -7.81 -20.29
C ASN A 743 2.51 -7.50 -20.56
N THR A 744 1.63 -7.81 -19.59
CA THR A 744 0.18 -7.60 -19.69
C THR A 744 -0.21 -6.14 -19.91
N ALA A 745 0.58 -5.17 -19.43
CA ALA A 745 0.34 -3.76 -19.67
C ALA A 745 0.36 -3.38 -21.17
N ILE A 746 0.99 -4.20 -22.03
CA ILE A 746 0.95 -4.02 -23.49
C ILE A 746 -0.44 -4.39 -24.04
N LEU A 747 -1.12 -5.40 -23.48
CA LEU A 747 -2.52 -5.68 -23.80
C LEU A 747 -3.43 -4.58 -23.24
N GLU A 748 -3.29 -4.24 -21.95
CA GLU A 748 -4.11 -3.21 -21.28
C GLU A 748 -4.10 -1.87 -22.03
N SER A 749 -2.98 -1.51 -22.64
CA SER A 749 -2.78 -0.26 -23.41
C SER A 749 -3.15 -0.34 -24.90
N LEU A 750 -3.55 -1.52 -25.43
CA LEU A 750 -4.09 -1.61 -26.79
C LEU A 750 -5.34 -0.73 -26.93
N ARG A 751 -5.50 -0.14 -28.12
CA ARG A 751 -6.66 0.68 -28.47
C ARG A 751 -7.71 -0.15 -29.19
N VAL A 752 -8.93 -0.11 -28.68
CA VAL A 752 -10.07 -0.93 -29.13
C VAL A 752 -11.17 -0.02 -29.67
N GLN A 753 -11.58 -0.24 -30.92
CA GLN A 753 -12.72 0.45 -31.53
C GLN A 753 -13.98 -0.41 -31.36
N LEU A 754 -14.97 0.09 -30.61
CA LEU A 754 -16.23 -0.61 -30.33
C LEU A 754 -17.20 -0.63 -31.52
N SER A 755 -17.04 0.29 -32.47
CA SER A 755 -17.81 0.35 -33.72
C SER A 755 -16.89 0.64 -34.90
N LYS A 756 -17.23 0.09 -36.07
CA LYS A 756 -16.48 0.31 -37.32
C LYS A 756 -16.57 1.75 -37.83
N ASP A 757 -17.64 2.47 -37.47
CA ASP A 757 -17.95 3.79 -37.99
C ASP A 757 -17.46 4.93 -37.08
N SER A 758 -16.90 4.61 -35.90
CA SER A 758 -16.31 5.58 -34.98
C SER A 758 -14.78 5.61 -35.08
N LYS A 759 -14.21 6.81 -34.96
CA LYS A 759 -12.76 7.03 -34.82
C LYS A 759 -12.28 6.86 -33.37
N ASP A 760 -13.19 6.78 -32.41
CA ASP A 760 -12.89 6.69 -30.99
C ASP A 760 -12.34 5.31 -30.66
N SER A 761 -11.31 5.26 -29.83
CA SER A 761 -10.76 4.00 -29.34
C SER A 761 -10.44 4.07 -27.86
N VAL A 762 -11.07 3.17 -27.10
CA VAL A 762 -10.90 2.99 -25.66
C VAL A 762 -9.64 2.15 -25.41
N LYS A 763 -9.03 2.17 -24.22
CA LYS A 763 -8.01 1.15 -23.93
C LYS A 763 -8.68 -0.20 -23.65
N LEU A 764 -7.98 -1.28 -23.96
CA LEU A 764 -8.44 -2.64 -23.65
C LEU A 764 -8.66 -2.83 -22.15
N GLY A 765 -7.79 -2.27 -21.29
CA GLY A 765 -7.93 -2.36 -19.83
C GLY A 765 -9.16 -1.64 -19.26
N ASP A 766 -9.74 -0.68 -19.98
CA ASP A 766 -10.98 0.00 -19.58
C ASP A 766 -12.24 -0.81 -20.01
N LEU A 767 -12.07 -1.82 -20.87
CA LEU A 767 -13.14 -2.69 -21.41
C LEU A 767 -13.11 -4.13 -20.87
N ALA A 768 -11.93 -4.58 -20.44
CA ALA A 768 -11.69 -5.94 -20.03
C ALA A 768 -10.58 -6.06 -18.98
N GLN A 769 -10.80 -6.88 -17.94
CA GLN A 769 -9.74 -7.20 -16.99
C GLN A 769 -8.72 -8.16 -17.63
N VAL A 770 -7.45 -7.78 -17.59
CA VAL A 770 -6.32 -8.62 -18.04
C VAL A 770 -5.81 -9.45 -16.86
N VAL A 771 -5.79 -10.77 -17.00
CA VAL A 771 -5.39 -11.72 -15.96
C VAL A 771 -4.24 -12.61 -16.48
N PRO A 772 -3.01 -12.46 -15.99
CA PRO A 772 -1.91 -13.36 -16.35
C PRO A 772 -2.12 -14.73 -15.70
N LYS A 773 -2.42 -15.76 -16.50
CA LYS A 773 -2.49 -17.15 -16.04
C LYS A 773 -1.07 -17.73 -16.05
N GLY A 774 -0.59 -18.19 -14.90
CA GLY A 774 0.83 -18.55 -14.67
C GLY A 774 1.40 -19.49 -15.73
N GLY A 775 2.28 -18.98 -16.61
CA GLY A 775 2.84 -19.74 -17.74
C GLY A 775 2.95 -18.90 -19.00
N ARG A 776 2.44 -19.43 -20.13
CA ARG A 776 2.35 -18.75 -21.43
C ARG A 776 0.88 -18.48 -21.84
N MET A 777 0.05 -18.08 -20.88
CA MET A 777 -1.36 -17.73 -21.11
C MET A 777 -1.70 -16.37 -20.49
N VAL A 778 -2.56 -15.61 -21.14
CA VAL A 778 -3.27 -14.45 -20.55
C VAL A 778 -4.75 -14.62 -20.82
N THR A 779 -5.57 -14.40 -19.80
CA THR A 779 -7.04 -14.36 -19.95
C THR A 779 -7.50 -12.91 -19.96
N LEU A 780 -8.44 -12.57 -20.84
CA LEU A 780 -9.19 -11.34 -20.81
C LEU A 780 -10.63 -11.63 -20.40
N LEU A 781 -11.19 -10.76 -19.55
CA LEU A 781 -12.61 -10.79 -19.17
C LEU A 781 -13.27 -9.52 -19.68
N ALA A 782 -14.05 -9.64 -20.75
CA ALA A 782 -14.86 -8.56 -21.25
C ALA A 782 -15.96 -8.20 -20.24
N ALA A 783 -16.26 -6.90 -20.13
CA ALA A 783 -17.45 -6.40 -19.45
C ALA A 783 -18.75 -7.08 -19.92
N GLU A 784 -18.84 -7.26 -21.25
CA GLU A 784 -20.07 -7.56 -22.00
C GLU A 784 -19.69 -8.43 -23.22
N GLU A 785 -20.59 -9.32 -23.66
CA GLU A 785 -20.29 -10.33 -24.71
C GLU A 785 -19.99 -9.67 -26.07
N ASP A 786 -20.63 -8.54 -26.37
CA ASP A 786 -20.45 -7.80 -27.62
C ASP A 786 -19.02 -7.21 -27.74
N HIS A 787 -18.40 -6.81 -26.62
CA HIS A 787 -17.02 -6.33 -26.56
C HIS A 787 -16.00 -7.39 -27.01
N LEU A 788 -16.30 -8.69 -26.93
CA LEU A 788 -15.35 -9.77 -27.32
C LEU A 788 -14.88 -9.65 -28.78
N LYS A 789 -15.74 -9.19 -29.68
CA LYS A 789 -15.41 -9.05 -31.12
C LYS A 789 -14.48 -7.84 -31.36
N PRO A 790 -14.75 -6.62 -30.85
CA PRO A 790 -13.78 -5.52 -30.78
C PRO A 790 -12.45 -5.92 -30.13
N LEU A 791 -12.47 -6.56 -28.96
CA LEU A 791 -11.27 -6.98 -28.23
C LEU A 791 -10.41 -7.92 -29.07
N THR A 792 -11.00 -9.00 -29.60
CA THR A 792 -10.32 -9.96 -30.48
C THR A 792 -9.74 -9.27 -31.71
N SER A 793 -10.51 -8.37 -32.34
CA SER A 793 -10.08 -7.63 -33.54
C SER A 793 -8.88 -6.74 -33.24
N ALA A 794 -8.90 -5.99 -32.13
CA ALA A 794 -7.80 -5.13 -31.71
C ALA A 794 -6.51 -5.93 -31.48
N ILE A 795 -6.60 -7.07 -30.78
CA ILE A 795 -5.45 -7.93 -30.48
C ILE A 795 -4.88 -8.56 -31.74
N VAL A 796 -5.72 -9.09 -32.63
CA VAL A 796 -5.29 -9.70 -33.90
C VAL A 796 -4.72 -8.64 -34.87
N SER A 797 -5.21 -7.40 -34.83
CA SER A 797 -4.65 -6.27 -35.58
C SER A 797 -3.34 -5.71 -35.01
N SER A 798 -2.95 -6.12 -33.80
CA SER A 798 -1.75 -5.62 -33.13
C SER A 798 -0.48 -6.34 -33.61
N ASN A 799 0.66 -5.66 -33.51
CA ASN A 799 1.98 -6.21 -33.84
C ASN A 799 2.50 -7.28 -32.84
N LEU A 800 1.61 -7.88 -32.04
CA LEU A 800 1.96 -8.83 -30.97
C LEU A 800 1.89 -10.30 -31.41
N SER A 801 1.31 -10.59 -32.59
CA SER A 801 1.13 -11.95 -33.13
C SER A 801 0.42 -12.91 -32.16
N LEU A 802 -0.59 -12.39 -31.46
CA LEU A 802 -1.41 -13.14 -30.49
C LEU A 802 -2.72 -13.61 -31.16
N THR A 803 -3.20 -14.80 -30.78
CA THR A 803 -4.43 -15.39 -31.30
C THR A 803 -5.41 -15.65 -30.16
N PRO A 804 -6.32 -14.70 -29.83
CA PRO A 804 -7.34 -14.90 -28.81
C PRO A 804 -8.31 -16.03 -29.18
N GLN A 805 -8.71 -16.81 -28.19
CA GLN A 805 -9.67 -17.89 -28.32
C GLN A 805 -10.80 -17.68 -27.30
N PRO A 806 -12.07 -17.58 -27.72
CA PRO A 806 -13.20 -17.54 -26.78
C PRO A 806 -13.23 -18.78 -25.89
N ASP A 807 -13.58 -18.61 -24.62
CA ASP A 807 -13.75 -19.73 -23.70
C ASP A 807 -15.08 -20.47 -23.96
N PRO A 808 -15.09 -21.82 -24.06
CA PRO A 808 -16.31 -22.57 -24.33
C PRO A 808 -17.27 -22.67 -23.12
N HIS A 809 -16.84 -22.25 -21.93
CA HIS A 809 -17.63 -22.27 -20.70
C HIS A 809 -17.94 -20.86 -20.15
N ASN A 810 -17.20 -19.84 -20.56
CA ASN A 810 -17.42 -18.45 -20.15
C ASN A 810 -17.59 -17.49 -21.35
N ALA A 811 -18.83 -17.10 -21.62
CA ALA A 811 -19.21 -16.19 -22.72
C ALA A 811 -18.72 -14.74 -22.57
N LEU A 812 -17.92 -14.41 -21.54
CA LEU A 812 -17.24 -13.12 -21.37
C LEU A 812 -15.71 -13.23 -21.49
N GLN A 813 -15.16 -14.38 -21.86
CA GLN A 813 -13.74 -14.67 -21.70
C GLN A 813 -12.99 -14.93 -23.03
N LEU A 814 -11.80 -14.33 -23.18
CA LEU A 814 -10.83 -14.66 -24.21
C LEU A 814 -9.55 -15.22 -23.57
N ASN A 815 -9.16 -16.43 -23.95
CA ASN A 815 -7.89 -17.02 -23.58
C ASN A 815 -6.85 -16.75 -24.68
N ILE A 816 -5.70 -16.20 -24.31
CA ILE A 816 -4.64 -15.77 -25.23
C ILE A 816 -3.37 -16.61 -24.98
N PRO A 817 -3.07 -17.61 -25.82
CA PRO A 817 -1.78 -18.28 -25.79
C PRO A 817 -0.66 -17.35 -26.27
N ILE A 818 0.41 -17.28 -25.48
CA ILE A 818 1.63 -16.55 -25.81
C ILE A 818 2.57 -17.51 -26.56
N PRO A 819 2.92 -17.24 -27.84
CA PRO A 819 3.80 -18.12 -28.60
C PRO A 819 5.22 -18.15 -28.01
N PRO A 820 5.98 -19.26 -28.18
CA PRO A 820 7.41 -19.27 -27.86
C PRO A 820 8.17 -18.25 -28.71
N PRO A 821 9.22 -17.57 -28.20
CA PRO A 821 10.08 -16.73 -29.03
C PRO A 821 10.73 -17.59 -30.13
N THR A 822 10.54 -17.19 -31.39
CA THR A 822 11.09 -17.92 -32.55
C THR A 822 12.61 -17.90 -32.54
N LYS A 823 13.25 -18.88 -33.19
CA LYS A 823 14.73 -18.91 -33.29
C LYS A 823 15.27 -17.61 -33.90
N GLU A 824 14.66 -17.13 -34.97
CA GLU A 824 15.01 -15.87 -35.62
C GLU A 824 14.90 -14.66 -34.69
N SER A 825 13.87 -14.62 -33.82
CA SER A 825 13.75 -13.57 -32.81
C SER A 825 14.84 -13.64 -31.74
N ARG A 826 15.29 -14.84 -31.36
CA ARG A 826 16.41 -15.01 -30.42
C ARG A 826 17.73 -14.62 -31.07
N ASP A 827 18.00 -15.10 -32.28
CA ASP A 827 19.20 -14.79 -33.06
C ASP A 827 19.31 -13.27 -33.31
N LYS A 828 18.19 -12.61 -33.64
CA LYS A 828 18.09 -11.14 -33.77
C LYS A 828 18.34 -10.40 -32.45
N ASN A 829 17.81 -10.89 -31.33
CA ASN A 829 18.05 -10.30 -30.00
C ASN A 829 19.51 -10.47 -29.55
N VAL A 830 20.13 -11.62 -29.84
CA VAL A 830 21.56 -11.87 -29.60
C VAL A 830 22.43 -10.99 -30.51
N GLN A 831 22.00 -10.72 -31.76
CA GLN A 831 22.69 -9.79 -32.66
C GLN A 831 22.59 -8.33 -32.17
N ALA A 832 21.42 -7.90 -31.68
CA ALA A 832 21.24 -6.59 -31.07
C ALA A 832 22.10 -6.44 -29.79
N ALA A 833 22.17 -7.48 -28.95
CA ALA A 833 23.05 -7.50 -27.78
C ALA A 833 24.54 -7.34 -28.14
N LYS A 834 24.99 -7.97 -29.24
CA LYS A 834 26.37 -7.81 -29.76
C LYS A 834 26.64 -6.37 -30.22
N GLN A 835 25.71 -5.77 -30.96
CA GLN A 835 25.84 -4.37 -31.40
C GLN A 835 25.88 -3.38 -30.23
N ALA A 836 25.07 -3.59 -29.20
CA ALA A 836 25.11 -2.78 -27.97
C ALA A 836 26.45 -2.92 -27.24
N PHE A 837 26.98 -4.14 -27.12
CA PHE A 837 28.30 -4.42 -26.54
C PHE A 837 29.45 -3.74 -27.31
N GLU A 838 29.47 -3.85 -28.64
CA GLU A 838 30.48 -3.21 -29.49
C GLU A 838 30.47 -1.68 -29.35
N LYS A 839 29.28 -1.08 -29.30
CA LYS A 839 29.07 0.37 -29.12
C LYS A 839 29.48 0.86 -27.71
N ALA A 840 29.18 0.09 -26.66
CA ALA A 840 29.67 0.40 -25.32
C ALA A 840 31.21 0.31 -25.27
N GLY A 841 31.77 -0.72 -25.91
CA GLY A 841 33.21 -0.92 -26.03
C GLY A 841 33.94 0.17 -26.83
N SER A 842 33.29 0.85 -27.79
CA SER A 842 33.89 2.02 -28.46
C SER A 842 33.93 3.23 -27.53
N VAL A 843 32.82 3.58 -26.87
CA VAL A 843 32.74 4.75 -25.97
C VAL A 843 33.80 4.70 -24.86
N VAL A 844 34.08 3.50 -24.30
CA VAL A 844 35.15 3.33 -23.30
C VAL A 844 36.55 3.60 -23.90
N ARG A 845 36.82 3.18 -25.14
CA ARG A 845 38.09 3.47 -25.85
C ARG A 845 38.21 4.96 -26.19
N ASP A 846 37.12 5.58 -26.65
CA ASP A 846 37.08 6.98 -27.06
C ASP A 846 37.27 7.91 -25.85
N SER A 847 36.65 7.59 -24.71
CA SER A 847 36.82 8.31 -23.44
C SER A 847 38.26 8.23 -22.92
N ARG A 848 38.91 7.05 -23.00
CA ARG A 848 40.35 6.93 -22.70
C ARG A 848 41.19 7.78 -23.66
N GLY A 849 40.89 7.76 -24.96
CA GLY A 849 41.61 8.56 -25.96
C GLY A 849 41.55 10.06 -25.67
N ALA A 850 40.38 10.56 -25.26
CA ALA A 850 40.21 11.95 -24.84
C ALA A 850 41.04 12.30 -23.60
N MET A 851 40.98 11.48 -22.54
CA MET A 851 41.74 11.75 -21.30
C MET A 851 43.26 11.62 -21.52
N HIS A 852 43.71 10.61 -22.27
CA HIS A 852 45.12 10.44 -22.63
C HIS A 852 45.65 11.67 -23.40
N LYS A 853 44.86 12.24 -24.31
CA LYS A 853 45.20 13.49 -25.01
C LYS A 853 45.27 14.69 -24.05
N ARG A 854 44.31 14.83 -23.13
CA ARG A 854 44.31 15.88 -22.07
C ARG A 854 45.58 15.79 -21.22
N LEU A 855 45.97 14.59 -20.78
CA LEU A 855 47.21 14.33 -20.03
C LEU A 855 48.47 14.71 -20.84
N GLN A 856 48.58 14.27 -22.10
CA GLN A 856 49.71 14.65 -22.97
C GLN A 856 49.82 16.16 -23.16
N ASP A 857 48.71 16.86 -23.38
CA ASP A 857 48.73 18.28 -23.71
C ASP A 857 49.04 19.15 -22.46
N MET A 858 48.69 18.69 -21.25
CA MET A 858 49.20 19.28 -20.00
C MET A 858 50.70 19.06 -19.81
N GLN A 859 51.21 17.87 -20.15
CA GLN A 859 52.65 17.56 -20.08
C GLN A 859 53.45 18.43 -21.06
N LYS A 860 53.00 18.58 -22.31
CA LYS A 860 53.60 19.47 -23.33
C LYS A 860 53.64 20.93 -22.88
N LYS A 861 52.56 21.40 -22.24
CA LYS A 861 52.43 22.78 -21.71
C LYS A 861 53.13 23.00 -20.35
N LYS A 862 53.76 21.99 -19.76
CA LYS A 862 54.39 22.01 -18.42
C LYS A 862 53.43 22.44 -17.28
N LEU A 863 52.13 22.17 -17.43
CA LEU A 863 51.09 22.56 -16.45
C LEU A 863 51.05 21.65 -15.21
N ALA A 864 51.77 20.52 -15.25
CA ALA A 864 51.82 19.52 -14.19
C ALA A 864 53.23 18.91 -14.08
N ARG A 865 53.58 18.38 -12.91
CA ARG A 865 54.85 17.63 -12.72
C ARG A 865 54.78 16.28 -13.45
N PRO A 866 55.87 15.80 -14.07
CA PRO A 866 55.87 14.53 -14.82
C PRO A 866 55.37 13.32 -14.02
N ASP A 867 55.72 13.22 -12.74
CA ASP A 867 55.30 12.11 -11.87
C ASP A 867 53.79 12.13 -11.57
N ASP A 868 53.16 13.30 -11.54
CA ASP A 868 51.72 13.41 -11.28
C ASP A 868 50.91 13.13 -12.55
N VAL A 869 51.41 13.54 -13.73
CA VAL A 869 50.86 13.08 -15.02
C VAL A 869 50.98 11.57 -15.16
N ARG A 870 52.10 10.97 -14.72
CA ARG A 870 52.29 9.51 -14.73
C ARG A 870 51.29 8.79 -13.82
N LYS A 871 51.11 9.25 -12.57
CA LYS A 871 50.08 8.69 -11.66
C LYS A 871 48.68 8.77 -12.26
N ALA A 872 48.33 9.91 -12.87
CA ALA A 872 47.03 10.09 -13.52
C ALA A 872 46.85 9.16 -14.73
N HIS A 873 47.91 8.87 -15.49
CA HIS A 873 47.88 7.85 -16.54
C HIS A 873 47.70 6.43 -15.97
N ASP A 874 48.41 6.08 -14.90
CA ASP A 874 48.29 4.78 -14.23
C ASP A 874 46.90 4.59 -13.58
N GLN A 875 46.21 5.67 -13.22
CA GLN A 875 44.81 5.66 -12.78
C GLN A 875 43.83 5.56 -13.96
N MET A 876 44.04 6.35 -15.03
CA MET A 876 43.23 6.35 -16.24
C MET A 876 43.13 4.95 -16.88
N GLU A 877 44.25 4.22 -16.98
CA GLU A 877 44.23 2.87 -17.53
C GLU A 877 43.44 1.89 -16.64
N LYS A 878 43.65 1.90 -15.31
CA LYS A 878 42.88 1.05 -14.37
C LYS A 878 41.37 1.28 -14.46
N VAL A 879 40.95 2.55 -14.55
CA VAL A 879 39.54 2.93 -14.73
C VAL A 879 39.01 2.43 -16.08
N THR A 880 39.82 2.49 -17.14
CA THR A 880 39.45 1.98 -18.46
C THR A 880 39.36 0.44 -18.48
N GLU A 881 40.33 -0.27 -17.88
CA GLU A 881 40.35 -1.74 -17.77
C GLU A 881 39.11 -2.26 -17.02
N GLN A 882 38.78 -1.64 -15.89
CA GLN A 882 37.56 -1.96 -15.14
C GLN A 882 36.29 -1.70 -15.98
N GLY A 883 36.22 -0.58 -16.70
CA GLY A 883 35.12 -0.27 -17.61
C GLY A 883 34.96 -1.29 -18.75
N GLN A 884 36.06 -1.69 -19.39
CA GLN A 884 36.03 -2.73 -20.44
C GLN A 884 35.60 -4.09 -19.89
N LYS A 885 36.03 -4.43 -18.66
CA LYS A 885 35.60 -5.65 -17.98
C LYS A 885 34.10 -5.63 -17.69
N GLU A 886 33.55 -4.56 -17.13
CA GLU A 886 32.12 -4.45 -16.85
C GLU A 886 31.25 -4.53 -18.10
N VAL A 887 31.68 -3.93 -19.21
CA VAL A 887 31.03 -4.06 -20.53
C VAL A 887 31.00 -5.52 -20.99
N LYS A 888 32.08 -6.29 -20.78
CA LYS A 888 32.17 -7.71 -21.14
C LYS A 888 31.34 -8.62 -20.22
N ASP A 889 31.43 -8.41 -18.91
CA ASP A 889 30.72 -9.23 -17.92
C ASP A 889 29.19 -9.03 -18.04
N ALA A 890 28.72 -7.81 -18.35
CA ALA A 890 27.32 -7.52 -18.65
C ALA A 890 26.83 -8.25 -19.92
N PHE A 891 27.62 -8.22 -21.00
CA PHE A 891 27.28 -8.88 -22.26
C PHE A 891 27.22 -10.40 -22.12
N GLU A 892 28.26 -11.06 -21.59
CA GLU A 892 28.27 -12.53 -21.46
C GLU A 892 27.18 -13.02 -20.50
N GLY A 893 26.87 -12.28 -19.43
CA GLY A 893 25.73 -12.58 -18.56
C GLY A 893 24.37 -12.48 -19.27
N ALA A 894 24.18 -11.50 -20.16
CA ALA A 894 22.96 -11.39 -20.96
C ALA A 894 22.88 -12.43 -22.08
N LYS A 895 23.98 -12.66 -22.81
CA LYS A 895 24.11 -13.68 -23.85
C LYS A 895 23.76 -15.07 -23.30
N LYS A 896 24.36 -15.47 -22.16
CA LYS A 896 24.01 -16.74 -21.50
C LYS A 896 22.52 -16.84 -21.12
N THR A 897 21.89 -15.72 -20.75
CA THR A 897 20.44 -15.70 -20.45
C THR A 897 19.61 -15.91 -21.72
N LEU A 898 19.95 -15.22 -22.81
CA LEU A 898 19.28 -15.30 -24.12
C LEU A 898 19.50 -16.65 -24.84
N GLU A 899 20.64 -17.29 -24.61
CA GLU A 899 20.97 -18.63 -25.12
C GLU A 899 20.32 -19.76 -24.29
N GLN A 900 19.76 -19.45 -23.12
CA GLN A 900 19.06 -20.39 -22.23
C GLN A 900 17.52 -20.25 -22.24
N SER A 901 16.97 -19.22 -22.92
CA SER A 901 15.53 -18.93 -23.06
C SER A 901 14.98 -19.36 -24.42
#